data_AF-A0A2P8D9G4-F1
#
_entry.id   AF-A0A2P8D9G4-F1
#
_cell.length_a   1.000
_cell.length_b   1.000
_cell.length_c   1.000
_cell.angle_alpha   90.00
_cell.angle_beta   90.00
_cell.angle_gamma   90.00
#
_symmetry.space_group_name_H-M   'P 1'
#
loop_
_entity.id
_entity.type
_entity.pdbx_description
1 polymer ?
#
loop_
_entity_poly.entity_id
_entity_poly.type
_entity_poly.pdbx_seq_one_letter_code
_entity_poly.pdbx_strand_id
1 'polypeptide(L)'
;MKSLFTVVLWGCLLFGTRVSAQVSVTSTGGTPGPTTYADFVAAFTAINNGTHTGSIAVLATASFSQSATAVLNASGNGSASYTAVVIKPGTGASPVITNTADNTASIKLNGADNVTIDGSNNGTASRDMTFQNSNSSGSGQGCNIWLASNGTDGATNNIIKNCKILGSSYSLGAPYMGVGIYSSATTLAGYWLATSVTTAANSNNQVLNNLFNSANAAVVFNGGSGIGETGNQVVGNQIGDVASATNQKFTNVGIFMLNQTNFTISQNTIEWFNATNTNVVPGGISIGAGCTSGTITRNIIRNLRFTTTVNQGGLVLNAGATNNIGVYNNFIYDVASAGSATAANNAYGITINAGSGYNIGFNSVYMNTNPTTTATGYQAALYIGSSPSGLNIRNNLFVHNGTNTANKFSVYSVNTAPASSTIDYNNYYTSAAVLGYASANQTGLSDMQTNFQAGLNHARNVLPAFVSATDLHLIATNATNISNLAGAGTTITGITTDIDGNARNATPTLGAHELAVASCPAPTGPNVTGITTTSAILNWTQAGTATTWQIRYGAPPLNTSTGGTAIITTTKPYTLSSPPLTANTTYEFAVRAICGAGDTSLWSPITSFTTTCVAPTITSKTDSFNCGTGAVVLKATASTGGTINWYANATGGPVLASSNTFTTPSLTTTTTYYIAAAAGTCESTPRQAVVASIRPVPIVNIGNDTTICPGITYTMNAGNAGATYLWNTNATTQSISVNQAGIYSVLVTLNGCNGSDARTITNGVVPQNNLPATTDLCEGETANLNAGNSGSTFLWSPGGATTQTTNVTTGGTKSVTIKSTTGCVITSNTNVIMRPLPVIALGPDTSICEGATIVLDAGNPGYSYVWTPGSNTTQTLNVTDSGKYSVTVTTPYNCVSTAERHVAFLPSPRVEGFNFIPLFYENLGKVKFNPLNPRSVDSYLWNFGDGTATSTLSNPTHTYAASGYYNVTLKVFNGCSQYETSLLIHVDNATGIVTLGKDETNVVLYPNPASHTLTISNRNPDHKMEEIQVFNAVGAVVYRQKASNAYTQDIPVQQLANGMYIVRILTNKGWIRQPFQVLR
;
A
#
# COMPACT_ATOMS: atom_id res chain seq x y z
N MET A 1 10.86 -36.88 90.79
CA MET A 1 9.72 -37.78 90.52
C MET A 1 9.26 -37.47 89.10
N LYS A 2 9.45 -38.38 88.13
CA LYS A 2 8.40 -39.25 87.55
C LYS A 2 7.11 -38.44 87.29
N SER A 3 6.55 -38.29 86.10
CA SER A 3 6.52 -39.03 84.82
C SER A 3 5.80 -38.10 83.83
N LEU A 4 5.88 -38.19 82.50
CA LEU A 4 5.24 -39.22 81.64
C LEU A 4 5.36 -38.67 80.19
N PHE A 5 5.41 -39.57 79.21
CA PHE A 5 5.28 -39.40 77.74
C PHE A 5 6.51 -39.70 76.89
N THR A 6 6.53 -40.95 76.42
CA THR A 6 7.19 -41.38 75.19
C THR A 6 6.18 -42.18 74.35
N VAL A 7 6.25 -41.97 73.03
CA VAL A 7 5.78 -42.78 71.87
C VAL A 7 4.42 -42.41 71.23
N VAL A 8 4.46 -41.63 70.13
CA VAL A 8 3.94 -41.94 68.76
C VAL A 8 4.77 -41.08 67.77
N LEU A 9 5.73 -41.66 67.03
CA LEU A 9 5.68 -42.05 65.60
C LEU A 9 5.43 -40.92 64.56
N TRP A 10 6.50 -40.58 63.83
CA TRP A 10 6.61 -40.05 62.45
C TRP A 10 5.83 -38.80 62.00
N GLY A 11 6.58 -37.76 61.60
CA GLY A 11 6.09 -36.63 60.80
C GLY A 11 7.19 -35.58 60.52
N CYS A 12 8.03 -35.80 59.50
CA CYS A 12 8.94 -34.78 58.98
C CYS A 12 8.15 -33.61 58.36
N LEU A 13 8.35 -32.38 58.83
CA LEU A 13 7.96 -31.16 58.11
C LEU A 13 9.19 -30.57 57.39
N LEU A 14 9.28 -30.80 56.07
CA LEU A 14 10.15 -30.05 55.16
C LEU A 14 9.53 -28.68 54.87
N PHE A 15 10.30 -27.61 55.06
CA PHE A 15 9.98 -26.28 54.51
C PHE A 15 10.31 -26.25 53.01
N GLY A 16 9.28 -26.40 52.18
CA GLY A 16 9.37 -26.31 50.72
C GLY A 16 9.57 -24.87 50.23
N THR A 17 10.49 -24.71 49.27
CA THR A 17 10.65 -23.53 48.44
C THR A 17 9.33 -23.25 47.69
N ARG A 18 8.75 -22.05 47.86
CA ARG A 18 7.57 -21.65 47.08
C ARG A 18 7.99 -21.38 45.64
N VAL A 19 7.81 -22.38 44.77
CA VAL A 19 7.81 -22.20 43.32
C VAL A 19 6.66 -21.23 43.01
N SER A 20 6.96 -20.04 42.50
CA SER A 20 5.89 -19.13 42.05
C SER A 20 5.19 -19.79 40.87
N ALA A 21 3.87 -19.90 40.93
CA ALA A 21 3.12 -20.48 39.84
C ALA A 21 2.99 -19.47 38.69
N GLN A 22 3.42 -19.86 37.48
CA GLN A 22 3.53 -19.01 36.29
C GLN A 22 2.59 -19.47 35.16
N VAL A 23 1.86 -20.56 35.39
CA VAL A 23 0.85 -21.10 34.50
C VAL A 23 -0.45 -21.29 35.29
N SER A 24 -1.59 -20.87 34.72
CA SER A 24 -2.92 -21.08 35.28
C SER A 24 -3.75 -21.94 34.35
N VAL A 25 -4.40 -22.98 34.87
CA VAL A 25 -5.26 -23.88 34.11
C VAL A 25 -6.70 -23.76 34.61
N THR A 26 -7.63 -23.58 33.68
CA THR A 26 -9.09 -23.63 33.92
C THR A 26 -9.71 -24.69 33.03
N SER A 27 -10.74 -25.38 33.51
CA SER A 27 -11.40 -26.44 32.75
C SER A 27 -12.90 -26.53 33.03
N THR A 28 -13.68 -27.06 32.09
CA THR A 28 -15.13 -27.25 32.28
C THR A 28 -15.50 -28.54 33.02
N GLY A 29 -14.55 -29.46 33.19
CA GLY A 29 -14.68 -30.70 33.92
C GLY A 29 -13.42 -31.05 34.72
N GLY A 30 -13.50 -32.08 35.57
CA GLY A 30 -12.43 -32.44 36.50
C GLY A 30 -12.32 -31.38 37.60
N THR A 31 -11.12 -30.87 37.85
CA THR A 31 -10.84 -29.73 38.74
C THR A 31 -11.01 -28.43 37.96
N PRO A 32 -12.08 -27.64 38.14
CA PRO A 32 -12.43 -26.57 37.20
C PRO A 32 -11.45 -25.37 37.16
N GLY A 33 -10.56 -25.26 38.16
CA GLY A 33 -9.57 -24.19 38.25
C GLY A 33 -10.17 -22.81 38.57
N PRO A 34 -9.33 -21.75 38.63
CA PRO A 34 -7.93 -21.73 38.19
C PRO A 34 -7.03 -22.52 39.14
N THR A 35 -6.36 -23.54 38.60
CA THR A 35 -5.29 -24.29 39.28
C THR A 35 -3.96 -23.81 38.73
N THR A 36 -3.00 -23.55 39.61
CA THR A 36 -1.75 -22.90 39.21
C THR A 36 -0.58 -23.88 39.21
N TYR A 37 0.26 -23.83 38.17
CA TYR A 37 1.41 -24.69 37.95
C TYR A 37 2.68 -23.85 37.73
N ALA A 38 3.83 -24.46 37.94
CA ALA A 38 5.13 -23.81 37.75
C ALA A 38 5.40 -23.48 36.27
N ASP A 39 5.14 -24.43 35.38
CA ASP A 39 5.44 -24.37 33.95
C ASP A 39 4.43 -25.23 33.16
N PHE A 40 4.63 -25.31 31.83
CA PHE A 40 3.80 -26.17 30.98
C PHE A 40 4.02 -27.67 31.23
N VAL A 41 5.21 -28.08 31.69
CA VAL A 41 5.50 -29.50 32.00
C VAL A 41 4.57 -29.98 33.13
N ALA A 42 4.49 -29.24 34.22
CA ALA A 42 3.62 -29.54 35.35
C ALA A 42 2.13 -29.45 34.96
N ALA A 43 1.74 -28.41 34.22
CA ALA A 43 0.36 -28.23 33.79
C ALA A 43 -0.14 -29.37 32.88
N PHE A 44 0.65 -29.74 31.86
CA PHE A 44 0.26 -30.82 30.95
C PHE A 44 0.31 -32.19 31.62
N THR A 45 1.22 -32.41 32.57
CA THR A 45 1.20 -33.63 33.41
C THR A 45 -0.12 -33.77 34.15
N ALA A 46 -0.65 -32.68 34.73
CA ALA A 46 -1.94 -32.72 35.40
C ALA A 46 -3.11 -32.99 34.44
N ILE A 47 -3.11 -32.38 33.25
CA ILE A 47 -4.10 -32.64 32.18
C ILE A 47 -4.04 -34.11 31.74
N ASN A 48 -2.85 -34.65 31.49
CA ASN A 48 -2.66 -36.04 31.06
C ASN A 48 -3.09 -37.06 32.12
N ASN A 49 -3.03 -36.69 33.40
CA ASN A 49 -3.53 -37.50 34.52
C ASN A 49 -5.05 -37.36 34.74
N GLY A 50 -5.77 -36.64 33.89
CA GLY A 50 -7.22 -36.44 34.01
C GLY A 50 -7.64 -35.47 35.11
N THR A 51 -6.71 -34.68 35.66
CA THR A 51 -7.01 -33.69 36.71
C THR A 51 -7.93 -32.59 36.18
N HIS A 52 -7.75 -32.21 34.93
CA HIS A 52 -8.55 -31.23 34.20
C HIS A 52 -9.16 -31.92 32.99
N THR A 53 -10.48 -31.80 32.82
CA THR A 53 -11.20 -32.43 31.70
C THR A 53 -12.19 -31.49 31.02
N GLY A 54 -12.75 -31.92 29.89
CA GLY A 54 -13.64 -31.07 29.09
C GLY A 54 -12.88 -30.03 28.26
N SER A 55 -13.39 -28.80 28.15
CA SER A 55 -12.67 -27.71 27.50
C SER A 55 -11.67 -27.10 28.49
N ILE A 56 -10.42 -26.94 28.08
CA ILE A 56 -9.32 -26.52 28.96
C ILE A 56 -8.67 -25.24 28.41
N ALA A 57 -8.42 -24.26 29.27
CA ALA A 57 -7.60 -23.09 28.96
C ALA A 57 -6.35 -23.05 29.87
N VAL A 58 -5.18 -22.95 29.25
CA VAL A 58 -3.86 -22.88 29.86
C VAL A 58 -3.27 -21.50 29.59
N LEU A 59 -3.11 -20.71 30.65
CA LEU A 59 -2.64 -19.33 30.57
C LEU A 59 -1.22 -19.22 31.13
N ALA A 60 -0.27 -18.76 30.31
CA ALA A 60 1.06 -18.37 30.77
C ALA A 60 1.01 -16.95 31.33
N THR A 61 1.05 -16.81 32.66
CA THR A 61 0.88 -15.51 33.34
C THR A 61 2.18 -14.75 33.54
N ALA A 62 3.33 -15.40 33.33
CA ALA A 62 4.66 -14.80 33.37
C ALA A 62 5.63 -15.61 32.49
N SER A 63 6.82 -15.06 32.22
CA SER A 63 7.90 -15.80 31.57
C SER A 63 8.44 -16.90 32.49
N PHE A 64 8.77 -18.05 31.91
CA PHE A 64 9.35 -19.17 32.64
C PHE A 64 10.30 -19.99 31.76
N SER A 65 11.20 -20.70 32.41
CA SER A 65 12.11 -21.63 31.76
C SER A 65 11.73 -23.06 32.12
N GLN A 66 11.89 -23.98 31.17
CA GLN A 66 11.63 -25.39 31.35
C GLN A 66 12.78 -26.23 30.83
N SER A 67 13.13 -27.27 31.58
CA SER A 67 14.25 -28.16 31.30
C SER A 67 13.83 -29.50 30.69
N ALA A 68 12.56 -29.61 30.27
CA ALA A 68 12.00 -30.80 29.64
C ALA A 68 10.91 -30.39 28.64
N THR A 69 10.60 -31.31 27.72
CA THR A 69 9.49 -31.09 26.79
C THR A 69 8.16 -31.14 27.52
N ALA A 70 7.35 -30.09 27.41
CA ALA A 70 5.97 -30.12 27.89
C ALA A 70 5.12 -30.95 26.90
N VAL A 71 4.69 -32.15 27.32
CA VAL A 71 3.96 -33.09 26.47
C VAL A 71 2.47 -33.06 26.80
N LEU A 72 1.63 -32.73 25.82
CA LEU A 72 0.18 -32.91 25.88
C LEU A 72 -0.19 -34.15 25.04
N ASN A 73 -0.79 -35.16 25.66
CA ASN A 73 -1.19 -36.40 24.98
C ASN A 73 -2.56 -36.26 24.32
N ALA A 74 -2.79 -37.06 23.28
CA ALA A 74 -4.12 -37.28 22.69
C ALA A 74 -5.21 -37.48 23.75
N SER A 75 -6.37 -36.88 23.53
CA SER A 75 -7.55 -37.13 24.38
C SER A 75 -7.96 -38.60 24.24
N GLY A 76 -8.22 -39.26 25.37
CA GLY A 76 -8.46 -40.72 25.43
C GLY A 76 -7.20 -41.57 25.56
N ASN A 77 -6.00 -41.00 25.46
CA ASN A 77 -4.76 -41.72 25.76
C ASN A 77 -4.47 -41.69 27.27
N GLY A 78 -4.50 -42.87 27.90
CA GLY A 78 -4.40 -42.99 29.35
C GLY A 78 -5.58 -42.30 30.04
N SER A 79 -5.29 -41.37 30.96
CA SER A 79 -6.32 -40.61 31.69
C SER A 79 -6.60 -39.23 31.09
N ALA A 80 -5.93 -38.84 30.00
CA ALA A 80 -6.16 -37.56 29.33
C ALA A 80 -7.59 -37.54 28.77
N SER A 81 -8.38 -36.51 29.08
CA SER A 81 -9.76 -36.40 28.60
C SER A 81 -10.17 -34.94 28.44
N TYR A 82 -10.03 -34.42 27.23
CA TYR A 82 -10.42 -33.05 26.89
C TYR A 82 -11.13 -32.98 25.54
N THR A 83 -11.95 -31.93 25.34
CA THR A 83 -12.63 -31.65 24.06
C THR A 83 -11.86 -30.66 23.20
N ALA A 84 -11.17 -29.70 23.84
CA ALA A 84 -10.27 -28.75 23.21
C ALA A 84 -9.33 -28.16 24.27
N VAL A 85 -8.13 -27.76 23.86
CA VAL A 85 -7.16 -27.06 24.73
C VAL A 85 -6.76 -25.74 24.10
N VAL A 86 -6.88 -24.64 24.85
CA VAL A 86 -6.44 -23.31 24.42
C VAL A 86 -5.23 -22.89 25.27
N ILE A 87 -4.11 -22.59 24.63
CA ILE A 87 -2.87 -22.13 25.27
C ILE A 87 -2.63 -20.69 24.88
N LYS A 88 -2.60 -19.77 25.85
CA LYS A 88 -2.54 -18.32 25.62
C LYS A 88 -1.69 -17.59 26.66
N PRO A 89 -1.19 -16.39 26.38
CA PRO A 89 -0.70 -15.51 27.43
C PRO A 89 -1.85 -15.10 28.38
N GLY A 90 -1.54 -14.92 29.66
CA GLY A 90 -2.47 -14.30 30.61
C GLY A 90 -2.69 -12.82 30.30
N THR A 91 -3.84 -12.27 30.70
CA THR A 91 -4.21 -10.87 30.43
C THR A 91 -3.11 -9.90 30.86
N GLY A 92 -2.62 -9.08 29.92
CA GLY A 92 -1.56 -8.10 30.15
C GLY A 92 -0.14 -8.69 30.23
N ALA A 93 0.03 -10.02 30.11
CA ALA A 93 1.33 -10.68 30.09
C ALA A 93 1.91 -10.81 28.67
N SER A 94 3.22 -10.69 28.54
CA SER A 94 3.98 -11.03 27.33
C SER A 94 5.01 -12.11 27.65
N PRO A 95 4.59 -13.34 27.94
CA PRO A 95 5.45 -14.38 28.47
C PRO A 95 6.47 -14.84 27.42
N VAL A 96 7.70 -15.04 27.87
CA VAL A 96 8.76 -15.74 27.13
C VAL A 96 8.91 -17.13 27.73
N ILE A 97 8.65 -18.14 26.90
CA ILE A 97 8.74 -19.57 27.25
C ILE A 97 10.09 -20.07 26.76
N THR A 98 11.04 -20.17 27.69
CA THR A 98 12.41 -20.55 27.35
C THR A 98 12.62 -22.04 27.60
N ASN A 99 12.83 -22.79 26.52
CA ASN A 99 13.26 -24.18 26.61
C ASN A 99 14.79 -24.24 26.61
N THR A 100 15.37 -24.76 27.70
CA THR A 100 16.83 -24.75 27.92
C THR A 100 17.50 -26.11 27.72
N ALA A 101 16.73 -27.18 27.56
CA ALA A 101 17.27 -28.53 27.43
C ALA A 101 17.56 -28.92 25.98
N ASP A 102 18.59 -29.74 25.80
CA ASP A 102 18.95 -30.25 24.48
C ASP A 102 17.94 -31.27 23.98
N ASN A 103 17.78 -31.36 22.65
CA ASN A 103 16.92 -32.35 21.98
C ASN A 103 15.45 -32.35 22.48
N THR A 104 14.94 -31.18 22.87
CA THR A 104 13.58 -31.03 23.38
C THR A 104 12.77 -30.00 22.58
N ALA A 105 11.45 -30.07 22.73
CA ALA A 105 10.51 -29.07 22.25
C ALA A 105 9.99 -28.21 23.42
N SER A 106 9.62 -26.96 23.16
CA SER A 106 8.89 -26.18 24.17
C SER A 106 7.52 -26.79 24.45
N ILE A 107 6.81 -27.21 23.40
CA ILE A 107 5.55 -27.95 23.52
C ILE A 107 5.57 -29.11 22.53
N LYS A 108 5.16 -30.30 22.98
CA LYS A 108 4.85 -31.46 22.14
C LYS A 108 3.37 -31.79 22.24
N LEU A 109 2.68 -31.69 21.11
CA LEU A 109 1.32 -32.18 20.89
C LEU A 109 1.43 -33.63 20.42
N ASN A 110 1.32 -34.59 21.33
CA ASN A 110 1.59 -36.01 21.11
C ASN A 110 0.32 -36.78 20.72
N GLY A 111 -0.03 -36.72 19.44
CA GLY A 111 -1.34 -37.11 18.91
C GLY A 111 -2.48 -36.20 19.43
N ALA A 112 -2.14 -35.04 19.98
CA ALA A 112 -3.12 -34.15 20.57
C ALA A 112 -3.89 -33.39 19.48
N ASP A 113 -5.22 -33.44 19.59
CA ASP A 113 -6.15 -32.79 18.66
C ASP A 113 -6.81 -31.56 19.25
N ASN A 114 -7.30 -30.68 18.37
CA ASN A 114 -8.10 -29.49 18.72
C ASN A 114 -7.40 -28.57 19.73
N VAL A 115 -6.08 -28.43 19.61
CA VAL A 115 -5.27 -27.53 20.44
C VAL A 115 -5.07 -26.21 19.71
N THR A 116 -5.43 -25.10 20.36
CA THR A 116 -5.16 -23.75 19.86
C THR A 116 -4.08 -23.08 20.71
N ILE A 117 -2.88 -22.91 20.16
CA ILE A 117 -1.84 -22.05 20.72
C ILE A 117 -1.99 -20.68 20.07
N ASP A 118 -2.35 -19.67 20.85
CA ASP A 118 -2.61 -18.33 20.35
C ASP A 118 -1.84 -17.31 21.19
N GLY A 119 -0.85 -16.69 20.57
CA GLY A 119 0.03 -15.75 21.24
C GLY A 119 -0.56 -14.36 21.46
N SER A 120 -1.84 -14.15 21.14
CA SER A 120 -2.51 -12.86 21.37
C SER A 120 -3.02 -12.72 22.81
N ASN A 121 -2.78 -11.55 23.40
CA ASN A 121 -3.23 -11.23 24.75
C ASN A 121 -4.71 -10.80 24.82
N ASN A 122 -5.26 -10.31 23.69
CA ASN A 122 -6.62 -9.77 23.63
C ASN A 122 -7.50 -10.45 22.55
N GLY A 123 -7.09 -11.61 22.04
CA GLY A 123 -7.79 -12.27 20.91
C GLY A 123 -7.65 -11.55 19.58
N THR A 124 -6.75 -10.56 19.51
CA THR A 124 -6.38 -9.79 18.31
C THR A 124 -5.25 -10.48 17.53
N ALA A 125 -4.66 -9.80 16.53
CA ALA A 125 -3.50 -10.29 15.77
C ALA A 125 -2.13 -10.00 16.47
N SER A 126 -2.14 -9.63 17.75
CA SER A 126 -0.95 -9.25 18.51
C SER A 126 -0.09 -10.48 18.82
N ARG A 127 1.24 -10.32 18.84
CA ARG A 127 2.20 -11.40 19.06
C ARG A 127 2.89 -11.28 20.42
N ASP A 128 2.16 -11.58 21.49
CA ASP A 128 2.54 -11.30 22.87
C ASP A 128 3.21 -12.49 23.57
N MET A 129 3.01 -13.71 23.09
CA MET A 129 3.70 -14.91 23.59
C MET A 129 4.91 -15.24 22.71
N THR A 130 6.07 -15.44 23.35
CA THR A 130 7.33 -15.81 22.68
C THR A 130 7.75 -17.21 23.10
N PHE A 131 7.98 -18.09 22.14
CA PHE A 131 8.68 -19.36 22.36
C PHE A 131 10.14 -19.19 21.98
N GLN A 132 11.04 -19.52 22.90
CA GLN A 132 12.47 -19.47 22.68
C GLN A 132 13.10 -20.82 23.02
N ASN A 133 13.75 -21.44 22.04
CA ASN A 133 14.60 -22.59 22.28
C ASN A 133 16.05 -22.10 22.35
N SER A 134 16.66 -22.11 23.54
CA SER A 134 18.01 -21.58 23.77
C SER A 134 19.11 -22.65 23.67
N ASN A 135 18.80 -23.81 23.07
CA ASN A 135 19.78 -24.87 22.88
C ASN A 135 21.00 -24.35 22.08
N SER A 136 22.19 -24.54 22.65
CA SER A 136 23.47 -24.20 22.07
C SER A 136 24.40 -25.41 21.92
N SER A 137 23.95 -26.60 22.30
CA SER A 137 24.78 -27.80 22.20
C SER A 137 24.84 -28.29 20.75
N GLY A 138 26.00 -28.83 20.39
CA GLY A 138 26.27 -29.34 19.04
C GLY A 138 25.35 -30.47 18.56
N SER A 139 24.40 -30.95 19.38
CA SER A 139 23.43 -31.97 18.97
C SER A 139 22.32 -31.41 18.07
N GLY A 140 21.94 -30.14 18.27
CA GLY A 140 21.02 -29.39 17.41
C GLY A 140 19.54 -29.81 17.40
N GLN A 141 19.12 -30.93 17.98
CA GLN A 141 17.79 -31.57 17.75
C GLN A 141 16.60 -30.88 18.46
N GLY A 142 16.52 -29.55 18.50
CA GLY A 142 15.44 -28.81 19.15
C GLY A 142 14.34 -28.32 18.19
N CYS A 143 13.13 -28.14 18.70
CA CYS A 143 12.11 -27.28 18.09
C CYS A 143 11.37 -26.44 19.14
N ASN A 144 10.52 -25.50 18.73
CA ASN A 144 9.66 -24.81 19.70
C ASN A 144 8.34 -25.56 19.87
N ILE A 145 7.61 -25.80 18.77
CA ILE A 145 6.33 -26.48 18.81
C ILE A 145 6.41 -27.73 17.94
N TRP A 146 6.08 -28.87 18.55
CA TRP A 146 6.13 -30.18 17.92
C TRP A 146 4.73 -30.77 17.77
N LEU A 147 4.27 -30.89 16.53
CA LEU A 147 3.09 -31.66 16.14
C LEU A 147 3.54 -33.12 15.93
N ALA A 148 3.43 -33.95 16.96
CA ALA A 148 3.97 -35.31 16.93
C ALA A 148 2.86 -36.33 16.69
N SER A 149 3.04 -37.20 15.71
CA SER A 149 2.26 -38.45 15.66
C SER A 149 2.75 -39.37 16.77
N ASN A 150 1.82 -39.98 17.51
CA ASN A 150 2.15 -40.83 18.66
C ASN A 150 2.32 -42.32 18.31
N GLY A 151 2.27 -42.66 17.01
CA GLY A 151 2.34 -44.03 16.50
C GLY A 151 0.98 -44.57 16.06
N THR A 152 -0.07 -44.27 16.82
CA THR A 152 -1.45 -44.71 16.53
C THR A 152 -2.38 -43.57 16.16
N ASP A 153 -2.05 -42.36 16.61
CA ASP A 153 -2.85 -41.15 16.45
C ASP A 153 -1.98 -39.97 16.00
N GLY A 154 -2.53 -39.13 15.12
CA GLY A 154 -1.85 -37.99 14.54
C GLY A 154 -2.36 -36.69 15.15
N ALA A 155 -1.49 -35.72 15.38
CA ALA A 155 -1.88 -34.40 15.87
C ALA A 155 -2.69 -33.66 14.79
N THR A 156 -4.00 -33.52 14.99
CA THR A 156 -4.96 -33.07 13.99
C THR A 156 -5.77 -31.86 14.47
N ASN A 157 -6.17 -30.99 13.53
CA ASN A 157 -6.99 -29.79 13.80
C ASN A 157 -6.35 -28.81 14.82
N ASN A 158 -5.03 -28.75 14.90
CA ASN A 158 -4.34 -27.82 15.79
C ASN A 158 -4.12 -26.47 15.11
N ILE A 159 -4.20 -25.39 15.88
CA ILE A 159 -4.01 -24.02 15.41
C ILE A 159 -2.87 -23.40 16.20
N ILE A 160 -1.80 -22.99 15.52
CA ILE A 160 -0.71 -22.22 16.08
C ILE A 160 -0.75 -20.84 15.44
N LYS A 161 -1.13 -19.83 16.22
CA LYS A 161 -1.29 -18.48 15.69
C LYS A 161 -0.73 -17.38 16.58
N ASN A 162 -0.41 -16.25 15.95
CA ASN A 162 -0.04 -15.02 16.65
C ASN A 162 1.15 -15.18 17.62
N CYS A 163 2.06 -16.13 17.42
CA CYS A 163 3.21 -16.34 18.30
C CYS A 163 4.47 -15.67 17.74
N LYS A 164 5.41 -15.32 18.62
CA LYS A 164 6.82 -15.09 18.25
C LYS A 164 7.59 -16.38 18.49
N ILE A 165 8.34 -16.83 17.50
CA ILE A 165 9.07 -18.10 17.54
C ILE A 165 10.54 -17.84 17.26
N LEU A 166 11.35 -18.03 18.29
CA LEU A 166 12.80 -17.91 18.30
C LEU A 166 13.38 -19.31 18.42
N GLY A 167 13.80 -19.89 17.30
CA GLY A 167 14.53 -21.15 17.24
C GLY A 167 15.97 -21.00 17.73
N SER A 168 16.59 -22.16 17.98
CA SER A 168 17.95 -22.28 18.51
C SER A 168 19.01 -21.70 17.59
N SER A 169 20.02 -21.04 18.18
CA SER A 169 21.22 -20.59 17.49
C SER A 169 22.04 -21.79 17.00
N TYR A 170 22.36 -21.80 15.70
CA TYR A 170 23.13 -22.85 15.03
C TYR A 170 24.58 -22.92 15.54
N SER A 171 25.07 -24.13 15.83
CA SER A 171 26.50 -24.45 15.91
C SER A 171 26.95 -25.16 14.63
N LEU A 172 28.05 -24.70 14.03
CA LEU A 172 28.67 -25.28 12.84
C LEU A 172 28.80 -26.81 12.92
N GLY A 173 28.04 -27.56 12.11
CA GLY A 173 28.29 -28.99 11.88
C GLY A 173 27.10 -29.96 11.89
N ALA A 174 25.93 -29.60 12.46
CA ALA A 174 24.75 -30.48 12.49
C ALA A 174 23.75 -30.11 11.36
N PRO A 175 23.58 -30.90 10.28
CA PRO A 175 22.99 -30.38 9.04
C PRO A 175 21.46 -30.22 8.99
N TYR A 176 20.71 -30.58 10.06
CA TYR A 176 19.29 -30.93 9.92
C TYR A 176 18.36 -30.44 11.03
N MET A 177 18.80 -29.55 11.93
CA MET A 177 18.14 -29.43 13.23
C MET A 177 18.00 -28.00 13.76
N GLY A 178 16.93 -27.74 14.53
CA GLY A 178 16.50 -26.42 14.98
C GLY A 178 15.29 -25.90 14.19
N VAL A 179 14.08 -26.37 14.51
CA VAL A 179 12.86 -26.00 13.76
C VAL A 179 11.93 -25.11 14.60
N GLY A 180 11.30 -24.10 14.00
CA GLY A 180 10.26 -23.32 14.68
C GLY A 180 9.07 -24.21 15.04
N ILE A 181 8.34 -24.65 14.03
CA ILE A 181 7.21 -25.60 14.15
C ILE A 181 7.51 -26.83 13.31
N TYR A 182 7.46 -28.00 13.95
CA TYR A 182 7.81 -29.27 13.32
C TYR A 182 6.68 -30.29 13.45
N SER A 183 6.23 -30.85 12.33
CA SER A 183 5.33 -32.01 12.30
C SER A 183 6.11 -33.26 11.89
N SER A 184 6.08 -34.30 12.73
CA SER A 184 6.93 -35.50 12.56
C SER A 184 6.42 -36.73 13.34
N ALA A 185 7.19 -37.83 13.32
CA ALA A 185 6.99 -39.03 14.13
C ALA A 185 7.07 -38.80 15.65
N THR A 186 7.11 -39.89 16.42
CA THR A 186 7.25 -39.89 17.89
C THR A 186 8.59 -39.36 18.40
N THR A 187 9.64 -39.36 17.55
CA THR A 187 11.02 -38.99 17.89
C THR A 187 11.44 -37.68 17.22
N LEU A 188 12.10 -36.81 17.99
CA LEU A 188 12.58 -35.53 17.50
C LEU A 188 13.91 -35.77 16.78
N ALA A 189 13.87 -35.75 15.46
CA ALA A 189 15.00 -36.10 14.61
C ALA A 189 15.02 -35.21 13.35
N GLY A 190 16.14 -35.26 12.63
CA GLY A 190 16.35 -34.49 11.39
C GLY A 190 15.18 -34.64 10.44
N TYR A 191 14.64 -33.51 9.95
CA TYR A 191 13.45 -33.51 9.09
C TYR A 191 13.69 -34.02 7.66
N TRP A 192 14.89 -34.54 7.39
CA TRP A 192 15.28 -35.23 6.16
C TRP A 192 15.60 -36.71 6.39
N LEU A 193 15.53 -37.18 7.64
CA LEU A 193 15.71 -38.59 7.96
C LEU A 193 14.40 -39.31 7.68
N ALA A 194 14.42 -40.33 6.82
CA ALA A 194 13.23 -41.15 6.53
C ALA A 194 12.62 -41.82 7.78
N THR A 195 13.39 -41.90 8.88
CA THR A 195 12.97 -42.44 10.17
C THR A 195 12.20 -41.45 11.05
N SER A 196 12.07 -40.17 10.65
CA SER A 196 11.41 -39.12 11.43
C SER A 196 10.07 -38.65 10.82
N VAL A 197 9.63 -39.28 9.74
CA VAL A 197 8.34 -38.98 9.11
C VAL A 197 7.18 -39.44 9.97
N THR A 198 6.03 -38.78 9.87
CA THR A 198 4.84 -39.18 10.63
C THR A 198 4.45 -40.63 10.36
N THR A 199 3.96 -41.29 11.41
CA THR A 199 3.47 -42.69 11.37
C THR A 199 1.95 -42.77 11.46
N ALA A 200 1.31 -41.69 11.87
CA ALA A 200 -0.12 -41.43 11.81
C ALA A 200 -0.32 -39.99 11.31
N ALA A 201 -1.44 -39.72 10.63
CA ALA A 201 -1.58 -38.51 9.84
C ALA A 201 -1.77 -37.25 10.70
N ASN A 202 -0.79 -36.35 10.71
CA ASN A 202 -0.94 -35.02 11.31
C ASN A 202 -1.66 -34.10 10.31
N SER A 203 -2.99 -33.99 10.38
CA SER A 203 -3.79 -33.33 9.34
C SER A 203 -4.51 -32.07 9.83
N ASN A 204 -4.94 -31.22 8.88
CA ASN A 204 -5.75 -30.02 9.14
C ASN A 204 -5.15 -29.04 10.16
N ASN A 205 -3.83 -29.06 10.35
CA ASN A 205 -3.14 -28.15 11.25
C ASN A 205 -2.90 -26.80 10.57
N GLN A 206 -3.00 -25.72 11.34
CA GLN A 206 -2.93 -24.35 10.82
C GLN A 206 -1.83 -23.56 11.53
N VAL A 207 -0.91 -23.00 10.76
CA VAL A 207 0.14 -22.09 11.23
C VAL A 207 -0.16 -20.70 10.70
N LEU A 208 -0.66 -19.80 11.55
CA LEU A 208 -1.28 -18.53 11.14
C LEU A 208 -0.65 -17.29 11.78
N ASN A 209 -0.25 -16.29 10.99
CA ASN A 209 0.17 -14.98 11.52
C ASN A 209 1.26 -15.05 12.62
N ASN A 210 2.18 -16.00 12.54
CA ASN A 210 3.31 -16.08 13.47
C ASN A 210 4.49 -15.25 12.94
N LEU A 211 5.35 -14.80 13.87
CA LEU A 211 6.67 -14.24 13.57
C LEU A 211 7.73 -15.29 13.85
N PHE A 212 8.58 -15.58 12.87
CA PHE A 212 9.77 -16.41 13.07
C PHE A 212 11.01 -15.56 12.84
N ASN A 213 11.83 -15.34 13.87
CA ASN A 213 13.04 -14.51 13.73
C ASN A 213 14.30 -15.34 13.48
N SER A 214 14.44 -16.54 14.06
CA SER A 214 15.62 -17.40 13.92
C SER A 214 15.25 -18.87 13.96
N ALA A 215 15.82 -19.71 13.09
CA ALA A 215 15.78 -21.18 13.15
C ALA A 215 16.60 -21.77 12.00
N ASN A 216 16.88 -23.07 12.00
CA ASN A 216 17.33 -23.75 10.78
C ASN A 216 16.20 -23.82 9.74
N ALA A 217 15.00 -24.17 10.19
CA ALA A 217 13.77 -24.14 9.40
C ALA A 217 12.62 -23.49 10.18
N ALA A 218 11.77 -22.71 9.52
CA ALA A 218 10.65 -22.04 10.22
C ALA A 218 9.49 -23.02 10.46
N VAL A 219 8.97 -23.61 9.37
CA VAL A 219 7.84 -24.53 9.43
C VAL A 219 8.14 -25.77 8.60
N VAL A 220 7.96 -26.94 9.19
CA VAL A 220 8.20 -28.21 8.52
C VAL A 220 7.04 -29.17 8.77
N PHE A 221 6.41 -29.63 7.70
CA PHE A 221 5.49 -30.78 7.72
C PHE A 221 6.16 -31.99 7.08
N ASN A 222 6.69 -32.89 7.91
CA ASN A 222 7.45 -34.06 7.50
C ASN A 222 6.57 -35.32 7.49
N GLY A 223 5.70 -35.44 6.49
CA GLY A 223 4.73 -36.52 6.40
C GLY A 223 5.33 -37.85 5.97
N GLY A 224 4.74 -38.95 6.44
CA GLY A 224 5.07 -40.31 6.01
C GLY A 224 4.45 -40.69 4.66
N SER A 225 5.20 -41.43 3.85
CA SER A 225 4.69 -41.97 2.58
C SER A 225 3.53 -42.94 2.85
N GLY A 226 2.41 -42.76 2.15
CA GLY A 226 1.23 -43.62 2.28
C GLY A 226 0.36 -43.37 3.53
N ILE A 227 0.71 -42.41 4.39
CA ILE A 227 -0.04 -42.09 5.61
C ILE A 227 -1.29 -41.24 5.34
N GLY A 228 -1.33 -40.51 4.21
CA GLY A 228 -2.52 -39.76 3.79
C GLY A 228 -2.71 -38.41 4.48
N GLU A 229 -1.63 -37.72 4.84
CA GLU A 229 -1.73 -36.39 5.47
C GLU A 229 -2.34 -35.34 4.57
N THR A 230 -3.26 -34.55 5.12
CA THR A 230 -4.05 -33.62 4.31
C THR A 230 -4.42 -32.33 5.02
N GLY A 231 -4.65 -31.27 4.25
CA GLY A 231 -5.31 -30.05 4.72
C GLY A 231 -4.46 -29.13 5.60
N ASN A 232 -3.16 -29.40 5.77
CA ASN A 232 -2.26 -28.56 6.55
C ASN A 232 -2.05 -27.18 5.89
N GLN A 233 -2.01 -26.12 6.70
CA GLN A 233 -1.96 -24.73 6.22
C GLN A 233 -0.87 -23.91 6.89
N VAL A 234 -0.20 -23.07 6.09
CA VAL A 234 0.76 -22.07 6.56
C VAL A 234 0.38 -20.74 5.93
N VAL A 235 -0.27 -19.86 6.71
CA VAL A 235 -0.91 -18.65 6.17
C VAL A 235 -0.55 -17.38 6.94
N GLY A 236 -0.20 -16.30 6.24
CA GLY A 236 -0.02 -14.98 6.87
C GLY A 236 1.21 -14.84 7.76
N ASN A 237 2.15 -15.79 7.74
CA ASN A 237 3.31 -15.76 8.62
C ASN A 237 4.39 -14.83 8.09
N GLN A 238 5.13 -14.22 9.02
CA GLN A 238 6.34 -13.47 8.73
C GLN A 238 7.54 -14.32 9.14
N ILE A 239 8.34 -14.75 8.17
CA ILE A 239 9.50 -15.61 8.36
C ILE A 239 10.74 -14.81 7.95
N GLY A 240 11.56 -14.45 8.93
CA GLY A 240 12.67 -13.50 8.75
C GLY A 240 12.49 -12.24 9.60
N ASP A 241 13.58 -11.50 9.79
CA ASP A 241 13.63 -10.28 10.60
C ASP A 241 14.13 -9.09 9.75
N VAL A 242 13.38 -7.99 9.76
CA VAL A 242 13.64 -6.76 8.99
C VAL A 242 14.72 -5.86 9.62
N ALA A 243 15.14 -6.13 10.86
CA ALA A 243 15.93 -5.19 11.64
C ALA A 243 17.42 -5.10 11.26
N SER A 244 17.99 -6.04 10.48
CA SER A 244 19.41 -5.95 10.09
C SER A 244 19.83 -6.98 9.02
N ALA A 245 20.33 -6.49 7.87
CA ALA A 245 20.90 -7.29 6.77
C ALA A 245 22.11 -8.17 7.17
N THR A 246 22.74 -7.89 8.31
CA THR A 246 23.91 -8.63 8.85
C THR A 246 23.53 -9.75 9.82
N ASN A 247 22.24 -9.91 10.14
CA ASN A 247 21.76 -10.86 11.14
C ASN A 247 20.86 -11.93 10.48
N GLN A 248 21.43 -12.61 9.47
CA GLN A 248 20.75 -13.66 8.71
C GLN A 248 20.59 -14.91 9.59
N LYS A 249 19.38 -15.09 10.12
CA LYS A 249 19.08 -16.03 11.21
C LYS A 249 18.46 -17.37 10.76
N PHE A 250 18.16 -17.52 9.46
CA PHE A 250 17.71 -18.79 8.88
C PHE A 250 18.78 -19.45 8.02
N THR A 251 19.07 -20.71 8.30
CA THR A 251 20.22 -21.42 7.73
C THR A 251 19.89 -22.55 6.76
N ASN A 252 18.60 -22.81 6.44
CA ASN A 252 18.23 -23.85 5.46
C ASN A 252 16.95 -23.54 4.64
N VAL A 253 15.76 -23.60 5.26
CA VAL A 253 14.47 -23.54 4.54
C VAL A 253 13.42 -22.74 5.30
N GLY A 254 12.60 -21.96 4.61
CA GLY A 254 11.49 -21.26 5.27
C GLY A 254 10.38 -22.24 5.61
N ILE A 255 9.73 -22.76 4.58
CA ILE A 255 8.63 -23.72 4.68
C ILE A 255 9.01 -24.99 3.92
N PHE A 256 8.92 -26.15 4.57
CA PHE A 256 9.13 -27.45 3.94
C PHE A 256 7.90 -28.36 4.09
N MET A 257 7.47 -28.95 2.97
CA MET A 257 6.37 -29.91 2.90
C MET A 257 6.85 -31.25 2.33
N LEU A 258 6.52 -32.36 2.97
CA LEU A 258 6.80 -33.72 2.48
C LEU A 258 5.55 -34.60 2.64
N ASN A 259 5.19 -35.37 1.61
CA ASN A 259 4.03 -36.27 1.59
C ASN A 259 2.69 -35.62 2.02
N GLN A 260 2.47 -34.36 1.66
CA GLN A 260 1.27 -33.60 2.03
C GLN A 260 0.24 -33.55 0.88
N THR A 261 -1.04 -33.70 1.20
CA THR A 261 -2.16 -33.53 0.25
C THR A 261 -3.01 -32.30 0.60
N ASN A 262 -3.61 -31.62 -0.37
CA ASN A 262 -4.55 -30.50 -0.15
C ASN A 262 -4.01 -29.40 0.79
N PHE A 263 -2.69 -29.18 0.81
CA PHE A 263 -2.07 -28.20 1.69
C PHE A 263 -2.19 -26.78 1.12
N THR A 264 -2.15 -25.77 1.99
CA THR A 264 -2.20 -24.35 1.59
C THR A 264 -1.00 -23.59 2.16
N ILE A 265 -0.26 -22.89 1.30
CA ILE A 265 0.78 -21.95 1.69
C ILE A 265 0.44 -20.60 1.11
N SER A 266 -0.04 -19.64 1.92
CA SER A 266 -0.54 -18.38 1.39
C SER A 266 -0.23 -17.15 2.22
N GLN A 267 -0.06 -16.00 1.58
CA GLN A 267 0.12 -14.71 2.27
C GLN A 267 1.29 -14.68 3.25
N ASN A 268 2.31 -15.54 3.06
CA ASN A 268 3.50 -15.51 3.89
C ASN A 268 4.53 -14.54 3.30
N THR A 269 5.21 -13.82 4.17
CA THR A 269 6.40 -13.04 3.83
C THR A 269 7.62 -13.82 4.31
N ILE A 270 8.52 -14.15 3.38
CA ILE A 270 9.72 -14.96 3.63
C ILE A 270 10.93 -14.15 3.19
N GLU A 271 11.79 -13.79 4.14
CA GLU A 271 12.93 -12.91 3.89
C GLU A 271 14.17 -13.20 4.73
N TRP A 272 15.34 -12.73 4.24
CA TRP A 272 16.63 -12.75 4.93
C TRP A 272 17.16 -14.14 5.30
N PHE A 273 17.13 -15.05 4.31
CA PHE A 273 17.70 -16.39 4.42
C PHE A 273 19.18 -16.39 4.05
N ASN A 274 20.01 -17.09 4.82
CA ASN A 274 21.36 -17.45 4.41
C ASN A 274 21.61 -18.93 4.65
N ALA A 275 21.17 -19.73 3.68
CA ALA A 275 21.35 -21.16 3.76
C ALA A 275 22.79 -21.53 3.39
N THR A 276 23.56 -21.96 4.39
CA THR A 276 24.98 -22.29 4.25
C THR A 276 25.27 -23.80 4.19
N ASN A 277 24.25 -24.65 4.38
CA ASN A 277 24.40 -26.10 4.42
C ASN A 277 24.22 -26.78 3.05
N THR A 278 24.81 -27.95 2.83
CA THR A 278 24.96 -28.59 1.50
C THR A 278 23.82 -29.55 1.08
N ASN A 279 22.60 -29.39 1.60
CA ASN A 279 21.56 -30.43 1.50
C ASN A 279 20.42 -30.14 0.51
N VAL A 280 19.72 -31.19 0.10
CA VAL A 280 19.11 -31.42 -1.24
C VAL A 280 18.09 -30.39 -1.75
N VAL A 281 17.45 -29.57 -0.90
CA VAL A 281 16.38 -28.65 -1.36
C VAL A 281 16.22 -27.35 -0.54
N PRO A 282 17.24 -26.51 -0.39
CA PRO A 282 17.11 -25.25 0.34
C PRO A 282 16.23 -24.28 -0.46
N GLY A 283 15.38 -23.52 0.24
CA GLY A 283 14.53 -22.55 -0.41
C GLY A 283 13.67 -21.74 0.55
N GLY A 284 13.07 -20.66 0.05
CA GLY A 284 12.03 -19.95 0.82
C GLY A 284 10.86 -20.89 1.10
N ILE A 285 10.35 -21.52 0.04
CA ILE A 285 9.37 -22.61 0.09
C ILE A 285 9.93 -23.80 -0.66
N SER A 286 9.85 -24.99 -0.05
CA SER A 286 10.37 -26.23 -0.62
C SER A 286 9.32 -27.33 -0.52
N ILE A 287 8.94 -27.89 -1.67
CA ILE A 287 7.95 -28.96 -1.78
C ILE A 287 8.67 -30.25 -2.14
N GLY A 288 8.73 -31.16 -1.18
CA GLY A 288 9.34 -32.47 -1.31
C GLY A 288 8.44 -33.52 -1.97
N ALA A 289 8.96 -34.74 -2.05
CA ALA A 289 8.30 -35.89 -2.65
C ALA A 289 6.92 -36.21 -2.00
N GLY A 290 6.04 -36.82 -2.80
CA GLY A 290 4.71 -37.27 -2.38
C GLY A 290 3.69 -36.17 -2.09
N CYS A 291 4.02 -34.90 -2.29
CA CYS A 291 3.06 -33.81 -2.13
C CYS A 291 2.11 -33.70 -3.34
N THR A 292 0.80 -33.53 -3.11
CA THR A 292 -0.19 -33.36 -4.20
C THR A 292 -1.36 -32.43 -3.80
N SER A 293 -2.12 -31.96 -4.80
CA SER A 293 -3.30 -31.08 -4.64
C SER A 293 -3.11 -29.81 -3.78
N GLY A 294 -1.87 -29.36 -3.57
CA GLY A 294 -1.58 -28.19 -2.75
C GLY A 294 -1.64 -26.87 -3.52
N THR A 295 -1.85 -25.77 -2.80
CA THR A 295 -1.85 -24.41 -3.38
C THR A 295 -0.84 -23.52 -2.68
N ILE A 296 0.02 -22.87 -3.45
CA ILE A 296 1.02 -21.90 -2.99
C ILE A 296 0.68 -20.55 -3.62
N THR A 297 0.12 -19.63 -2.85
CA THR A 297 -0.39 -18.38 -3.43
C THR A 297 -0.26 -17.12 -2.59
N ARG A 298 0.01 -15.98 -3.23
CA ARG A 298 0.15 -14.68 -2.56
C ARG A 298 1.30 -14.59 -1.56
N ASN A 299 2.36 -15.36 -1.77
CA ASN A 299 3.54 -15.27 -0.91
C ASN A 299 4.51 -14.22 -1.49
N ILE A 300 5.21 -13.52 -0.59
CA ILE A 300 6.30 -12.60 -0.92
C ILE A 300 7.60 -13.25 -0.44
N ILE A 301 8.50 -13.56 -1.37
CA ILE A 301 9.75 -14.28 -1.11
C ILE A 301 10.92 -13.42 -1.60
N ARG A 302 11.80 -12.98 -0.69
CA ARG A 302 12.85 -12.02 -1.01
C ARG A 302 14.13 -12.13 -0.19
N ASN A 303 15.20 -11.50 -0.65
CA ASN A 303 16.46 -11.38 0.09
C ASN A 303 17.04 -12.74 0.52
N LEU A 304 17.04 -13.72 -0.38
CA LEU A 304 17.55 -15.07 -0.10
C LEU A 304 18.98 -15.20 -0.61
N ARG A 305 19.86 -15.66 0.27
CA ARG A 305 21.26 -15.97 -0.01
C ARG A 305 21.50 -17.44 0.26
N PHE A 306 22.26 -18.05 -0.62
CA PHE A 306 22.58 -19.46 -0.52
C PHE A 306 24.05 -19.70 -0.82
N THR A 307 24.73 -20.57 -0.07
CA THR A 307 26.11 -20.97 -0.38
C THR A 307 26.24 -22.48 -0.61
N THR A 308 25.12 -23.13 -0.94
CA THR A 308 25.02 -24.59 -1.01
C THR A 308 25.44 -25.16 -2.37
N THR A 309 25.61 -26.49 -2.41
CA THR A 309 26.01 -27.26 -3.60
C THR A 309 24.85 -28.00 -4.26
N VAL A 310 23.60 -27.54 -4.11
CA VAL A 310 22.42 -28.14 -4.76
C VAL A 310 21.50 -27.07 -5.36
N ASN A 311 20.58 -27.49 -6.23
CA ASN A 311 19.60 -26.55 -6.80
C ASN A 311 18.67 -26.03 -5.71
N GLN A 312 18.52 -24.72 -5.69
CA GLN A 312 17.78 -24.00 -4.65
C GLN A 312 17.00 -22.84 -5.28
N GLY A 313 16.22 -22.13 -4.49
CA GLY A 313 15.53 -20.96 -5.00
C GLY A 313 14.57 -20.28 -4.03
N GLY A 314 13.86 -19.28 -4.54
CA GLY A 314 12.73 -18.71 -3.81
C GLY A 314 11.68 -19.80 -3.52
N LEU A 315 11.33 -20.56 -4.56
CA LEU A 315 10.40 -21.68 -4.48
C LEU A 315 10.98 -22.90 -5.21
N VAL A 316 11.01 -24.05 -4.54
CA VAL A 316 11.55 -25.30 -5.10
C VAL A 316 10.50 -26.41 -5.12
N LEU A 317 10.34 -27.05 -6.28
CA LEU A 317 9.35 -28.09 -6.57
C LEU A 317 10.03 -29.43 -6.92
N ASN A 318 9.89 -30.39 -6.01
CA ASN A 318 10.47 -31.74 -6.08
C ASN A 318 9.43 -32.85 -5.78
N ALA A 319 8.13 -32.57 -5.92
CA ALA A 319 7.08 -33.55 -5.72
C ALA A 319 7.12 -34.70 -6.75
N GLY A 320 6.41 -35.79 -6.45
CA GLY A 320 6.43 -37.05 -7.22
C GLY A 320 5.76 -36.96 -8.60
N ALA A 321 5.52 -38.10 -9.26
CA ALA A 321 4.76 -38.14 -10.50
C ALA A 321 3.25 -38.02 -10.22
N THR A 322 2.52 -37.27 -11.07
CA THR A 322 1.07 -36.97 -11.00
C THR A 322 0.62 -36.18 -9.78
N ASN A 323 0.99 -34.90 -9.72
CA ASN A 323 0.47 -33.96 -8.72
C ASN A 323 -0.56 -33.01 -9.35
N ASN A 324 -1.29 -32.26 -8.51
CA ASN A 324 -2.09 -31.11 -8.93
C ASN A 324 -1.73 -29.89 -8.08
N ILE A 325 -0.45 -29.51 -8.09
CA ILE A 325 0.04 -28.41 -7.24
C ILE A 325 -0.06 -27.09 -8.00
N GLY A 326 -0.78 -26.14 -7.41
CA GLY A 326 -0.93 -24.78 -7.91
C GLY A 326 0.08 -23.81 -7.30
N VAL A 327 0.75 -23.01 -8.12
CA VAL A 327 1.65 -21.93 -7.69
C VAL A 327 1.20 -20.63 -8.36
N TYR A 328 0.56 -19.75 -7.59
CA TYR A 328 -0.13 -18.58 -8.14
C TYR A 328 0.11 -17.26 -7.41
N ASN A 329 0.17 -16.14 -8.13
CA ASN A 329 0.18 -14.80 -7.51
C ASN A 329 1.32 -14.59 -6.50
N ASN A 330 2.49 -15.20 -6.69
CA ASN A 330 3.62 -14.99 -5.77
C ASN A 330 4.57 -13.92 -6.32
N PHE A 331 5.12 -13.11 -5.41
CA PHE A 331 6.26 -12.24 -5.69
C PHE A 331 7.55 -12.91 -5.22
N ILE A 332 8.52 -13.05 -6.13
CA ILE A 332 9.81 -13.67 -5.85
C ILE A 332 10.91 -12.79 -6.41
N TYR A 333 11.80 -12.26 -5.56
CA TYR A 333 12.88 -11.38 -6.01
C TYR A 333 14.11 -11.43 -5.12
N ASP A 334 15.21 -10.85 -5.57
CA ASP A 334 16.46 -10.78 -4.81
C ASP A 334 16.91 -12.16 -4.26
N VAL A 335 16.96 -13.16 -5.14
CA VAL A 335 17.43 -14.52 -4.85
C VAL A 335 18.81 -14.71 -5.47
N ALA A 336 19.79 -15.15 -4.68
CA ALA A 336 21.15 -15.38 -5.15
C ALA A 336 21.85 -16.54 -4.43
N SER A 337 22.77 -17.22 -5.13
CA SER A 337 23.67 -18.22 -4.56
C SER A 337 25.13 -17.77 -4.57
N ALA A 338 26.05 -18.58 -4.02
CA ALA A 338 27.49 -18.46 -4.26
C ALA A 338 27.84 -18.54 -5.76
N GLY A 339 27.08 -19.33 -6.52
CA GLY A 339 27.23 -19.49 -7.96
C GLY A 339 28.14 -20.67 -8.32
N SER A 340 27.71 -21.46 -9.30
CA SER A 340 28.39 -22.66 -9.81
C SER A 340 28.70 -22.51 -11.29
N ALA A 341 29.81 -23.13 -11.74
CA ALA A 341 30.20 -23.17 -13.15
C ALA A 341 29.29 -24.06 -14.02
N THR A 342 28.39 -24.84 -13.40
CA THR A 342 27.36 -25.61 -14.08
C THR A 342 25.98 -25.05 -13.72
N ALA A 343 24.96 -25.36 -14.52
CA ALA A 343 23.58 -24.98 -14.18
C ALA A 343 23.04 -25.70 -12.94
N ALA A 344 23.62 -26.85 -12.59
CA ALA A 344 23.37 -27.45 -11.29
C ALA A 344 23.98 -26.58 -10.18
N ASN A 345 23.35 -26.61 -9.01
CA ASN A 345 23.89 -26.04 -7.77
C ASN A 345 23.84 -24.51 -7.72
N ASN A 346 22.81 -23.92 -8.32
CA ASN A 346 22.54 -22.48 -8.27
C ASN A 346 21.17 -22.16 -7.67
N ALA A 347 20.98 -20.90 -7.30
CA ALA A 347 19.69 -20.37 -6.86
C ALA A 347 18.93 -19.75 -8.04
N TYR A 348 17.67 -20.13 -8.16
CA TYR A 348 16.72 -19.60 -9.14
C TYR A 348 15.52 -18.98 -8.45
N GLY A 349 14.70 -18.24 -9.19
CA GLY A 349 13.44 -17.73 -8.63
C GLY A 349 12.49 -18.88 -8.29
N ILE A 350 12.09 -19.63 -9.31
CA ILE A 350 11.34 -20.89 -9.21
C ILE A 350 12.17 -22.02 -9.79
N THR A 351 12.33 -23.10 -9.03
CA THR A 351 13.10 -24.30 -9.41
C THR A 351 12.17 -25.51 -9.49
N ILE A 352 12.09 -26.15 -10.64
CA ILE A 352 11.36 -27.42 -10.84
C ILE A 352 12.39 -28.51 -11.11
N ASN A 353 12.78 -29.28 -10.08
CA ASN A 353 13.78 -30.34 -10.31
C ASN A 353 13.14 -31.64 -10.83
N ALA A 354 11.94 -31.98 -10.37
CA ALA A 354 11.25 -33.23 -10.72
C ALA A 354 9.71 -33.13 -10.56
N GLY A 355 9.00 -34.09 -11.15
CA GLY A 355 7.56 -34.29 -10.99
C GLY A 355 6.70 -33.84 -12.17
N SER A 356 5.39 -34.05 -12.06
CA SER A 356 4.41 -33.61 -13.07
C SER A 356 3.13 -33.03 -12.49
N GLY A 357 2.36 -32.31 -13.32
CA GLY A 357 1.08 -31.72 -12.94
C GLY A 357 1.19 -30.46 -12.06
N TYR A 358 2.27 -29.70 -12.24
CA TYR A 358 2.41 -28.36 -11.67
C TYR A 358 1.67 -27.33 -12.51
N ASN A 359 0.81 -26.55 -11.87
CA ASN A 359 0.12 -25.42 -12.47
C ASN A 359 0.72 -24.12 -11.92
N ILE A 360 1.59 -23.48 -12.70
CA ILE A 360 2.34 -22.30 -12.29
C ILE A 360 1.84 -21.12 -13.09
N GLY A 361 1.14 -20.18 -12.44
CA GLY A 361 0.68 -19.01 -13.18
C GLY A 361 0.54 -17.74 -12.40
N PHE A 362 0.55 -16.60 -13.09
CA PHE A 362 0.45 -15.30 -12.45
C PHE A 362 1.52 -15.06 -11.38
N ASN A 363 2.73 -15.60 -11.50
CA ASN A 363 3.82 -15.26 -10.58
C ASN A 363 4.64 -14.11 -11.17
N SER A 364 5.11 -13.19 -10.33
CA SER A 364 6.11 -12.19 -10.71
C SER A 364 7.45 -12.56 -10.10
N VAL A 365 8.39 -12.94 -10.95
CA VAL A 365 9.73 -13.37 -10.55
C VAL A 365 10.76 -12.40 -11.13
N TYR A 366 11.51 -11.73 -10.27
CA TYR A 366 12.47 -10.69 -10.62
C TYR A 366 13.86 -10.96 -10.01
N MET A 367 14.74 -11.56 -10.80
CA MET A 367 16.12 -11.84 -10.41
C MET A 367 17.00 -10.62 -10.71
N ASN A 368 17.57 -10.00 -9.68
CA ASN A 368 18.35 -8.76 -9.79
C ASN A 368 19.68 -8.77 -9.04
N THR A 369 20.00 -9.88 -8.37
CA THR A 369 21.19 -9.99 -7.54
C THR A 369 22.10 -11.07 -8.09
N ASN A 370 23.38 -10.72 -8.26
CA ASN A 370 24.37 -11.62 -8.84
C ASN A 370 24.79 -12.71 -7.85
N PRO A 371 25.42 -13.79 -8.33
CA PRO A 371 25.99 -14.78 -7.44
C PRO A 371 27.12 -14.15 -6.62
N THR A 372 27.26 -14.57 -5.36
CA THR A 372 28.10 -13.87 -4.38
C THR A 372 29.59 -14.18 -4.51
N THR A 373 29.99 -15.31 -5.10
CA THR A 373 31.42 -15.70 -5.22
C THR A 373 31.87 -15.98 -6.64
N THR A 374 30.98 -16.48 -7.51
CA THR A 374 31.33 -16.87 -8.88
C THR A 374 30.62 -15.95 -9.88
N ALA A 375 31.35 -14.99 -10.45
CA ALA A 375 30.82 -14.01 -11.39
C ALA A 375 30.25 -14.60 -12.70
N THR A 376 30.41 -15.91 -12.93
CA THR A 376 29.86 -16.66 -14.08
C THR A 376 28.80 -17.68 -13.68
N GLY A 377 28.30 -17.63 -12.44
CA GLY A 377 27.28 -18.56 -11.95
C GLY A 377 25.98 -18.48 -12.76
N TYR A 378 25.32 -19.63 -12.96
CA TYR A 378 24.07 -19.70 -13.70
C TYR A 378 22.92 -19.11 -12.88
N GLN A 379 22.08 -18.30 -13.53
CA GLN A 379 20.92 -17.70 -12.90
C GLN A 379 19.73 -17.63 -13.86
N ALA A 380 18.54 -17.87 -13.33
CA ALA A 380 17.29 -17.72 -14.07
C ALA A 380 16.11 -17.43 -13.15
N ALA A 381 15.07 -16.79 -13.69
CA ALA A 381 13.81 -16.63 -12.97
C ALA A 381 13.06 -17.97 -12.87
N LEU A 382 13.13 -18.81 -13.91
CA LEU A 382 12.59 -20.17 -13.91
C LEU A 382 13.68 -21.19 -14.29
N TYR A 383 13.84 -22.24 -13.49
CA TYR A 383 14.66 -23.41 -13.81
C TYR A 383 13.80 -24.67 -13.95
N ILE A 384 14.00 -25.42 -15.03
CA ILE A 384 13.36 -26.70 -15.30
C ILE A 384 14.44 -27.77 -15.50
N GLY A 385 14.42 -28.78 -14.63
CA GLY A 385 15.32 -29.94 -14.69
C GLY A 385 15.06 -30.85 -15.89
N SER A 386 15.72 -32.00 -15.93
CA SER A 386 15.65 -32.95 -17.06
C SER A 386 14.47 -33.93 -17.00
N SER A 387 13.85 -34.13 -15.84
CA SER A 387 12.76 -35.09 -15.62
C SER A 387 11.33 -34.50 -15.48
N PRO A 388 11.11 -33.19 -15.22
CA PRO A 388 9.76 -32.65 -15.16
C PRO A 388 8.96 -32.83 -16.46
N SER A 389 7.67 -33.11 -16.32
CA SER A 389 6.73 -33.29 -17.44
C SER A 389 5.32 -32.85 -17.04
N GLY A 390 4.36 -32.76 -17.97
CA GLY A 390 2.98 -32.40 -17.63
C GLY A 390 2.86 -31.02 -16.97
N LEU A 391 3.75 -30.08 -17.34
CA LEU A 391 3.81 -28.76 -16.73
C LEU A 391 2.79 -27.84 -17.37
N ASN A 392 2.15 -27.01 -16.56
CA ASN A 392 1.25 -26.00 -17.04
C ASN A 392 1.69 -24.63 -16.53
N ILE A 393 2.45 -23.90 -17.35
CA ILE A 393 3.11 -22.65 -16.95
C ILE A 393 2.58 -21.52 -17.81
N ARG A 394 1.81 -20.61 -17.22
CA ARG A 394 1.17 -19.51 -17.96
C ARG A 394 0.94 -18.25 -17.14
N ASN A 395 0.85 -17.11 -17.79
CA ASN A 395 0.62 -15.79 -17.18
C ASN A 395 1.70 -15.30 -16.22
N ASN A 396 2.93 -15.81 -16.28
CA ASN A 396 4.00 -15.39 -15.37
C ASN A 396 4.86 -14.27 -15.96
N LEU A 397 5.48 -13.48 -15.08
CA LEU A 397 6.61 -12.60 -15.42
C LEU A 397 7.91 -13.25 -14.95
N PHE A 398 8.73 -13.72 -15.90
CA PHE A 398 10.06 -14.26 -15.64
C PHE A 398 11.12 -13.26 -16.08
N VAL A 399 11.64 -12.50 -15.12
CA VAL A 399 12.53 -11.37 -15.37
C VAL A 399 13.88 -11.60 -14.72
N HIS A 400 14.94 -11.44 -15.49
CA HIS A 400 16.31 -11.42 -14.98
C HIS A 400 17.02 -10.11 -15.37
N ASN A 401 17.13 -9.19 -14.43
CA ASN A 401 17.73 -7.88 -14.64
C ASN A 401 18.98 -7.62 -13.77
N GLY A 402 19.66 -8.68 -13.34
CA GLY A 402 20.94 -8.57 -12.63
C GLY A 402 22.09 -8.07 -13.51
N THR A 403 23.14 -7.54 -12.86
CA THR A 403 24.35 -7.02 -13.52
C THR A 403 25.37 -8.10 -13.91
N ASN A 404 25.07 -9.37 -13.63
CA ASN A 404 25.87 -10.52 -14.03
C ASN A 404 26.10 -10.50 -15.56
N THR A 405 27.34 -10.76 -15.97
CA THR A 405 27.80 -10.65 -17.36
C THR A 405 27.73 -11.98 -18.13
N ALA A 406 27.51 -13.11 -17.45
CA ALA A 406 27.44 -14.44 -18.07
C ALA A 406 26.34 -15.33 -17.47
N ASN A 407 25.88 -16.33 -18.23
CA ASN A 407 24.95 -17.40 -17.78
C ASN A 407 23.67 -16.90 -17.08
N LYS A 408 23.11 -15.79 -17.55
CA LYS A 408 21.84 -15.21 -17.06
C LYS A 408 20.71 -15.41 -18.07
N PHE A 409 19.60 -15.95 -17.59
CA PHE A 409 18.46 -16.34 -18.43
C PHE A 409 17.14 -15.88 -17.80
N SER A 410 16.10 -15.67 -18.61
CA SER A 410 14.74 -15.59 -18.07
C SER A 410 14.26 -16.98 -17.62
N VAL A 411 14.52 -17.99 -18.45
CA VAL A 411 14.25 -19.39 -18.19
C VAL A 411 15.43 -20.25 -18.60
N TYR A 412 15.74 -21.24 -17.77
CA TYR A 412 16.70 -22.28 -18.06
C TYR A 412 16.00 -23.65 -18.02
N SER A 413 15.94 -24.32 -19.16
CA SER A 413 15.39 -25.66 -19.30
C SER A 413 16.44 -26.62 -19.84
N VAL A 414 16.67 -27.73 -19.14
CA VAL A 414 17.65 -28.74 -19.57
C VAL A 414 17.24 -29.34 -20.92
N ASN A 415 15.96 -29.61 -21.10
CA ASN A 415 15.40 -30.17 -22.33
C ASN A 415 14.62 -29.11 -23.12
N THR A 416 14.59 -29.27 -24.45
CA THR A 416 13.58 -28.64 -25.31
C THR A 416 12.23 -29.34 -25.12
N ALA A 417 11.14 -28.56 -25.18
CA ALA A 417 9.75 -29.01 -25.10
C ALA A 417 9.48 -30.11 -24.02
N PRO A 418 9.54 -29.76 -22.72
CA PRO A 418 9.26 -30.72 -21.64
C PRO A 418 7.96 -31.50 -21.91
N ALA A 419 8.04 -32.83 -21.87
CA ALA A 419 6.97 -33.70 -22.38
C ALA A 419 5.60 -33.41 -21.74
N SER A 420 4.54 -33.46 -22.56
CA SER A 420 3.15 -33.22 -22.15
C SER A 420 2.90 -31.87 -21.44
N SER A 421 3.78 -30.89 -21.65
CA SER A 421 3.66 -29.57 -21.01
C SER A 421 3.01 -28.53 -21.91
N THR A 422 2.30 -27.59 -21.31
CA THR A 422 1.78 -26.38 -21.94
C THR A 422 2.44 -25.16 -21.28
N ILE A 423 3.37 -24.54 -22.00
CA ILE A 423 4.15 -23.40 -21.52
C ILE A 423 3.95 -22.26 -22.51
N ASP A 424 3.00 -21.36 -22.23
CA ASP A 424 2.65 -20.22 -23.09
C ASP A 424 2.03 -19.10 -22.26
N TYR A 425 1.79 -17.91 -22.84
CA TYR A 425 1.30 -16.72 -22.14
C TYR A 425 2.24 -16.25 -21.03
N ASN A 426 3.56 -16.39 -21.17
CA ASN A 426 4.51 -15.88 -20.19
C ASN A 426 5.35 -14.74 -20.78
N ASN A 427 5.79 -13.83 -19.92
CA ASN A 427 6.81 -12.87 -20.27
C ASN A 427 8.19 -13.43 -19.90
N TYR A 428 9.11 -13.43 -20.85
CA TYR A 428 10.49 -13.83 -20.71
C TYR A 428 11.34 -12.60 -20.96
N TYR A 429 12.00 -12.07 -19.93
CA TYR A 429 12.89 -10.92 -20.10
C TYR A 429 14.22 -11.15 -19.39
N THR A 430 15.29 -10.72 -20.05
CA THR A 430 16.61 -10.62 -19.45
C THR A 430 17.37 -9.44 -20.03
N SER A 431 18.26 -8.83 -19.24
CA SER A 431 19.21 -7.82 -19.72
C SER A 431 20.41 -8.43 -20.47
N ALA A 432 20.35 -9.72 -20.80
CA ALA A 432 21.39 -10.47 -21.50
C ALA A 432 21.20 -10.53 -23.01
N ALA A 433 22.26 -10.94 -23.72
CA ALA A 433 22.17 -11.31 -25.14
C ALA A 433 21.45 -12.65 -25.37
N VAL A 434 21.30 -13.50 -24.34
CA VAL A 434 20.63 -14.79 -24.44
C VAL A 434 19.36 -14.75 -23.59
N LEU A 435 18.19 -14.81 -24.24
CA LEU A 435 16.88 -14.70 -23.60
C LEU A 435 16.58 -15.86 -22.65
N GLY A 436 16.91 -17.07 -23.08
CA GLY A 436 16.65 -18.31 -22.35
C GLY A 436 17.58 -19.44 -22.80
N TYR A 437 17.52 -20.56 -22.09
CA TYR A 437 18.23 -21.78 -22.46
C TYR A 437 17.24 -22.93 -22.56
N ALA A 438 17.30 -23.68 -23.67
CA ALA A 438 16.50 -24.86 -23.93
C ALA A 438 17.35 -25.86 -24.72
N SER A 439 18.13 -26.68 -24.00
CA SER A 439 19.24 -27.52 -24.52
C SER A 439 20.36 -26.79 -25.29
N ALA A 440 20.13 -25.54 -25.68
CA ALA A 440 21.04 -24.59 -26.29
C ALA A 440 20.59 -23.14 -25.96
N ASN A 441 21.47 -22.18 -26.20
CA ASN A 441 21.15 -20.75 -26.03
C ASN A 441 20.06 -20.31 -27.00
N GLN A 442 19.05 -19.62 -26.48
CA GLN A 442 17.96 -19.01 -27.26
C GLN A 442 18.18 -17.50 -27.24
N THR A 443 18.63 -16.92 -28.35
CA THR A 443 19.10 -15.52 -28.38
C THR A 443 17.97 -14.52 -28.28
N GLY A 444 16.80 -14.89 -28.80
CA GLY A 444 15.60 -14.05 -28.78
C GLY A 444 14.31 -14.83 -28.68
N LEU A 445 13.20 -14.11 -28.74
CA LEU A 445 11.86 -14.69 -28.61
C LEU A 445 11.52 -15.64 -29.76
N SER A 446 12.02 -15.39 -30.98
CA SER A 446 11.86 -16.27 -32.14
C SER A 446 12.47 -17.66 -31.91
N ASP A 447 13.65 -17.70 -31.28
CA ASP A 447 14.36 -18.94 -31.01
C ASP A 447 13.62 -19.72 -29.91
N MET A 448 13.18 -19.01 -28.86
CA MET A 448 12.33 -19.57 -27.82
C MET A 448 11.05 -20.18 -28.42
N GLN A 449 10.38 -19.47 -29.34
CA GLN A 449 9.17 -19.95 -29.99
C GLN A 449 9.39 -21.19 -30.86
N THR A 450 10.58 -21.33 -31.43
CA THR A 450 10.93 -22.47 -32.29
C THR A 450 11.39 -23.68 -31.47
N ASN A 451 12.24 -23.44 -30.45
CA ASN A 451 13.04 -24.49 -29.84
C ASN A 451 12.64 -24.82 -28.39
N PHE A 452 12.05 -23.87 -27.64
CA PHE A 452 11.69 -24.13 -26.24
C PHE A 452 10.36 -24.87 -26.12
N GLN A 453 9.31 -24.43 -26.80
CA GLN A 453 8.00 -25.09 -26.80
C GLN A 453 7.22 -24.72 -28.07
N ALA A 454 6.60 -25.70 -28.75
CA ALA A 454 5.73 -25.42 -29.88
C ALA A 454 4.48 -24.64 -29.44
N GLY A 455 4.10 -23.60 -30.20
CA GLY A 455 2.87 -22.83 -29.95
C GLY A 455 3.00 -21.70 -28.91
N LEU A 456 4.22 -21.23 -28.62
CA LEU A 456 4.53 -20.02 -27.81
C LEU A 456 4.06 -18.69 -28.47
N ASN A 457 2.87 -18.69 -29.06
CA ASN A 457 2.34 -17.57 -29.85
C ASN A 457 2.01 -16.36 -28.96
N HIS A 458 1.82 -16.57 -27.66
CA HIS A 458 1.42 -15.54 -26.71
C HIS A 458 2.57 -15.13 -25.78
N ALA A 459 3.78 -15.66 -26.00
CA ALA A 459 4.96 -15.24 -25.27
C ALA A 459 5.27 -13.75 -25.48
N ARG A 460 5.83 -13.11 -24.45
CA ARG A 460 6.27 -11.71 -24.48
C ARG A 460 7.74 -11.62 -24.10
N ASN A 461 8.43 -10.60 -24.60
CA ASN A 461 9.77 -10.23 -24.17
C ASN A 461 9.81 -8.73 -23.86
N VAL A 462 9.43 -8.39 -22.63
CA VAL A 462 9.21 -7.01 -22.18
C VAL A 462 9.80 -6.85 -20.79
N LEU A 463 10.56 -5.78 -20.55
CA LEU A 463 10.95 -5.38 -19.21
C LEU A 463 9.74 -4.79 -18.48
N PRO A 464 9.21 -5.45 -17.45
CA PRO A 464 8.07 -4.89 -16.71
C PRO A 464 8.49 -3.66 -15.91
N ALA A 465 7.61 -2.66 -15.83
CA ALA A 465 7.80 -1.49 -14.99
C ALA A 465 7.18 -1.77 -13.61
N PHE A 466 8.02 -2.00 -12.62
CA PHE A 466 7.62 -2.21 -11.22
C PHE A 466 7.72 -0.91 -10.42
N VAL A 467 7.01 -0.80 -9.29
CA VAL A 467 7.15 0.31 -8.32
C VAL A 467 8.62 0.49 -7.95
N SER A 468 9.32 -0.61 -7.69
CA SER A 468 10.77 -0.63 -7.49
C SER A 468 11.35 -2.04 -7.67
N ALA A 469 12.67 -2.20 -7.53
CA ALA A 469 13.30 -3.53 -7.53
C ALA A 469 12.95 -4.39 -6.29
N THR A 470 12.36 -3.78 -5.24
CA THR A 470 11.93 -4.45 -4.01
C THR A 470 10.41 -4.51 -3.88
N ASP A 471 9.68 -4.02 -4.88
CA ASP A 471 8.24 -4.02 -4.91
C ASP A 471 7.77 -4.30 -6.36
N LEU A 472 7.31 -5.53 -6.59
CA LEU A 472 6.93 -6.04 -7.91
C LEU A 472 5.50 -5.71 -8.32
N HIS A 473 4.82 -4.77 -7.64
CA HIS A 473 3.61 -4.18 -8.19
C HIS A 473 3.95 -3.44 -9.49
N LEU A 474 3.20 -3.76 -10.55
CA LEU A 474 3.34 -3.08 -11.83
C LEU A 474 2.80 -1.64 -11.74
N ILE A 475 3.49 -0.69 -12.36
CA ILE A 475 3.08 0.73 -12.43
C ILE A 475 2.78 1.15 -13.87
N ALA A 476 1.92 2.16 -14.04
CA ALA A 476 1.41 2.65 -15.33
C ALA A 476 2.40 3.52 -16.17
N THR A 477 3.61 3.79 -15.68
CA THR A 477 4.45 4.91 -16.13
C THR A 477 5.23 4.69 -17.43
N ASN A 478 5.25 3.47 -17.99
CA ASN A 478 5.91 3.15 -19.27
C ASN A 478 4.92 2.47 -20.25
N ALA A 479 4.07 3.29 -20.85
CA ALA A 479 2.87 2.86 -21.58
C ALA A 479 3.12 1.81 -22.68
N THR A 480 4.29 1.83 -23.34
CA THR A 480 4.65 0.88 -24.41
C THR A 480 4.96 -0.53 -23.90
N ASN A 481 5.57 -0.67 -22.73
CA ASN A 481 5.86 -2.00 -22.15
C ASN A 481 4.61 -2.57 -21.46
N ILE A 482 3.83 -1.71 -20.84
CA ILE A 482 2.63 -2.11 -20.08
C ILE A 482 1.52 -2.59 -21.01
N SER A 483 1.33 -1.95 -22.17
CA SER A 483 0.35 -2.41 -23.17
C SER A 483 0.63 -3.83 -23.70
N ASN A 484 1.86 -4.33 -23.54
CA ASN A 484 2.23 -5.69 -23.92
C ASN A 484 2.01 -6.73 -22.80
N LEU A 485 1.79 -6.28 -21.56
CA LEU A 485 1.58 -7.14 -20.38
C LEU A 485 0.13 -7.11 -19.90
N ALA A 486 -0.52 -5.95 -19.92
CA ALA A 486 -1.93 -5.78 -19.56
C ALA A 486 -2.82 -6.45 -20.61
N GLY A 487 -3.76 -7.29 -20.17
CA GLY A 487 -4.66 -8.04 -21.06
C GLY A 487 -3.99 -9.13 -21.91
N ALA A 488 -2.69 -9.39 -21.71
CA ALA A 488 -1.95 -10.37 -22.50
C ALA A 488 -2.03 -11.80 -21.93
N GLY A 489 -2.60 -11.98 -20.74
CA GLY A 489 -2.80 -13.28 -20.11
C GLY A 489 -4.11 -13.97 -20.51
N THR A 490 -4.29 -15.19 -20.00
CA THR A 490 -5.50 -16.00 -20.14
C THR A 490 -6.08 -16.36 -18.77
N THR A 491 -7.37 -16.67 -18.66
CA THR A 491 -7.98 -17.02 -17.38
C THR A 491 -7.49 -18.38 -16.86
N ILE A 492 -7.36 -18.50 -15.54
CA ILE A 492 -7.11 -19.79 -14.88
C ILE A 492 -8.28 -20.04 -13.93
N THR A 493 -9.00 -21.15 -14.14
CA THR A 493 -10.14 -21.54 -13.32
C THR A 493 -9.76 -21.55 -11.83
N GLY A 494 -10.58 -20.89 -11.00
CA GLY A 494 -10.37 -20.80 -9.56
C GLY A 494 -9.40 -19.68 -9.10
N ILE A 495 -8.70 -19.02 -10.02
CA ILE A 495 -7.81 -17.90 -9.70
C ILE A 495 -8.43 -16.58 -10.18
N THR A 496 -9.28 -16.00 -9.33
CA THR A 496 -10.10 -14.81 -9.65
C THR A 496 -9.56 -13.51 -9.10
N THR A 497 -8.57 -13.57 -8.21
CA THR A 497 -7.97 -12.40 -7.57
C THR A 497 -6.45 -12.41 -7.71
N ASP A 498 -5.82 -11.24 -7.66
CA ASP A 498 -4.38 -11.04 -7.77
C ASP A 498 -3.69 -11.14 -6.40
N ILE A 499 -2.41 -10.73 -6.28
CA ILE A 499 -1.64 -10.82 -5.04
C ILE A 499 -2.22 -10.00 -3.89
N ASP A 500 -2.80 -8.85 -4.18
CA ASP A 500 -3.40 -7.93 -3.20
C ASP A 500 -4.85 -8.32 -2.85
N GLY A 501 -5.41 -9.30 -3.56
CA GLY A 501 -6.80 -9.71 -3.42
C GLY A 501 -7.76 -8.95 -4.32
N ASN A 502 -7.26 -8.09 -5.22
CA ASN A 502 -8.08 -7.39 -6.21
C ASN A 502 -8.56 -8.36 -7.29
N ALA A 503 -9.76 -8.10 -7.84
CA ALA A 503 -10.33 -8.95 -8.88
C ALA A 503 -9.50 -8.90 -10.17
N ARG A 504 -9.31 -10.07 -10.80
CA ARG A 504 -8.66 -10.17 -12.11
C ARG A 504 -9.64 -9.88 -13.24
N ASN A 505 -9.13 -9.21 -14.27
CA ASN A 505 -9.88 -8.92 -15.49
C ASN A 505 -10.15 -10.20 -16.30
N ALA A 506 -11.16 -10.13 -17.18
CA ALA A 506 -11.50 -11.23 -18.09
C ALA A 506 -10.32 -11.60 -19.02
N THR A 507 -9.56 -10.59 -19.45
CA THR A 507 -8.22 -10.74 -20.03
C THR A 507 -7.21 -10.25 -19.00
N PRO A 508 -6.61 -11.15 -18.20
CA PRO A 508 -5.79 -10.75 -17.07
C PRO A 508 -4.42 -10.24 -17.50
N THR A 509 -3.82 -9.41 -16.66
CA THR A 509 -2.44 -8.94 -16.79
C THR A 509 -1.46 -10.08 -16.48
N LEU A 510 -0.37 -10.17 -17.23
CA LEU A 510 0.71 -11.10 -16.92
C LEU A 510 1.38 -10.74 -15.58
N GLY A 511 1.58 -11.73 -14.72
CA GLY A 511 2.19 -11.57 -13.39
C GLY A 511 1.20 -11.58 -12.22
N ALA A 512 1.76 -11.40 -11.03
CA ALA A 512 1.04 -11.54 -9.76
C ALA A 512 0.17 -10.34 -9.39
N HIS A 513 0.48 -9.14 -9.91
CA HIS A 513 -0.33 -7.93 -9.74
C HIS A 513 -1.19 -7.72 -10.98
N GLU A 514 -2.49 -7.50 -10.81
CA GLU A 514 -3.36 -7.11 -11.90
C GLU A 514 -3.24 -5.59 -12.10
N LEU A 515 -2.69 -5.17 -13.24
CA LEU A 515 -2.82 -3.77 -13.61
C LEU A 515 -4.30 -3.50 -13.87
N ALA A 516 -4.81 -2.44 -13.25
CA ALA A 516 -6.07 -1.87 -13.69
C ALA A 516 -5.94 -1.56 -15.19
N VAL A 517 -6.58 -2.37 -16.04
CA VAL A 517 -6.69 -2.07 -17.47
C VAL A 517 -7.33 -0.70 -17.56
N ALA A 518 -6.67 0.22 -18.28
CA ALA A 518 -7.28 1.51 -18.59
C ALA A 518 -8.64 1.22 -19.21
N SER A 519 -9.70 1.64 -18.53
CA SER A 519 -11.07 1.39 -18.92
C SER A 519 -11.36 1.90 -20.35
N CYS A 520 -10.50 2.79 -20.89
CA CYS A 520 -10.51 3.22 -22.27
C CYS A 520 -9.16 3.14 -23.06
N PRO A 521 -9.01 2.21 -24.03
CA PRO A 521 -7.81 2.08 -24.87
C PRO A 521 -7.74 3.08 -26.05
N ALA A 522 -6.53 3.50 -26.42
CA ALA A 522 -6.28 4.55 -27.43
C ALA A 522 -6.38 4.07 -28.89
N PRO A 523 -6.89 4.89 -29.84
CA PRO A 523 -6.92 4.56 -31.26
C PRO A 523 -5.53 4.61 -31.92
N THR A 524 -5.34 3.82 -32.98
CA THR A 524 -4.04 3.66 -33.70
C THR A 524 -4.20 3.86 -35.22
N GLY A 525 -3.08 4.09 -35.92
CA GLY A 525 -3.04 4.21 -37.39
C GLY A 525 -3.87 5.34 -38.02
N PRO A 526 -3.77 6.61 -37.58
CA PRO A 526 -4.47 7.73 -38.21
C PRO A 526 -4.01 7.95 -39.68
N ASN A 527 -4.96 8.29 -40.57
CA ASN A 527 -4.71 8.56 -42.00
C ASN A 527 -5.68 9.63 -42.56
N VAL A 528 -5.27 10.35 -43.61
CA VAL A 528 -6.05 11.42 -44.27
C VAL A 528 -6.23 11.17 -45.77
N THR A 529 -7.44 11.36 -46.29
CA THR A 529 -7.79 11.26 -47.72
C THR A 529 -8.73 12.41 -48.14
N GLY A 530 -8.99 12.58 -49.44
CA GLY A 530 -10.00 13.54 -49.93
C GLY A 530 -9.73 15.02 -49.62
N ILE A 531 -8.47 15.47 -49.75
CA ILE A 531 -8.01 16.82 -49.38
C ILE A 531 -8.40 17.85 -50.46
N THR A 532 -9.03 18.95 -50.05
CA THR A 532 -9.38 20.10 -50.91
C THR A 532 -8.74 21.39 -50.38
N THR A 533 -9.11 22.55 -50.93
CA THR A 533 -8.70 23.86 -50.37
C THR A 533 -9.30 24.11 -48.98
N THR A 534 -10.40 23.43 -48.62
CA THR A 534 -11.18 23.70 -47.39
C THR A 534 -11.64 22.47 -46.60
N SER A 535 -11.28 21.25 -47.00
CA SER A 535 -11.72 20.03 -46.30
C SER A 535 -10.75 18.85 -46.45
N ALA A 536 -10.88 17.86 -45.55
CA ALA A 536 -10.20 16.56 -45.63
C ALA A 536 -10.99 15.46 -44.89
N ILE A 537 -10.80 14.17 -45.23
CA ILE A 537 -11.44 13.02 -44.55
C ILE A 537 -10.41 12.32 -43.67
N LEU A 538 -10.72 12.18 -42.38
CA LEU A 538 -9.87 11.61 -41.33
C LEU A 538 -10.33 10.18 -40.98
N ASN A 539 -9.42 9.23 -40.90
CA ASN A 539 -9.70 7.84 -40.52
C ASN A 539 -8.64 7.27 -39.56
N TRP A 540 -8.97 6.18 -38.84
CA TRP A 540 -8.09 5.51 -37.87
C TRP A 540 -8.51 4.05 -37.62
N THR A 541 -7.89 3.35 -36.68
CA THR A 541 -8.25 2.01 -36.18
C THR A 541 -8.59 2.09 -34.69
N GLN A 542 -9.66 1.42 -34.24
CA GLN A 542 -10.09 1.41 -32.83
C GLN A 542 -9.95 0.00 -32.23
N ALA A 543 -9.45 -0.08 -30.98
CA ALA A 543 -9.45 -1.28 -30.14
C ALA A 543 -10.46 -1.14 -28.98
N GLY A 544 -11.00 -2.25 -28.45
CA GLY A 544 -12.00 -2.20 -27.36
C GLY A 544 -13.41 -1.81 -27.83
N THR A 545 -14.27 -1.39 -26.89
CA THR A 545 -15.72 -1.19 -27.11
C THR A 545 -16.13 0.26 -27.38
N ALA A 546 -15.17 1.19 -27.50
CA ALA A 546 -15.47 2.61 -27.71
C ALA A 546 -16.26 2.84 -29.01
N THR A 547 -17.40 3.49 -28.90
CA THR A 547 -18.23 3.93 -30.03
C THR A 547 -18.19 5.46 -30.22
N THR A 548 -17.46 6.17 -29.38
CA THR A 548 -17.29 7.63 -29.42
C THR A 548 -15.81 7.99 -29.36
N TRP A 549 -15.39 9.00 -30.13
CA TRP A 549 -14.01 9.47 -30.23
C TRP A 549 -13.92 10.98 -30.15
N GLN A 550 -12.78 11.48 -29.67
CA GLN A 550 -12.42 12.88 -29.79
C GLN A 550 -11.24 13.03 -30.76
N ILE A 551 -11.40 13.85 -31.80
CA ILE A 551 -10.37 14.24 -32.76
C ILE A 551 -9.85 15.63 -32.37
N ARG A 552 -8.56 15.89 -32.53
CA ARG A 552 -7.96 17.23 -32.41
C ARG A 552 -7.09 17.50 -33.63
N TYR A 553 -7.21 18.67 -34.24
CA TYR A 553 -6.46 19.05 -35.45
C TYR A 553 -6.09 20.54 -35.47
N GLY A 554 -5.02 20.94 -36.16
CA GLY A 554 -4.55 22.33 -36.19
C GLY A 554 -3.25 22.48 -36.98
N ALA A 555 -2.68 23.69 -37.07
CA ALA A 555 -1.39 23.90 -37.75
C ALA A 555 -0.22 23.27 -36.96
N PRO A 556 0.85 22.77 -37.62
CA PRO A 556 2.02 22.23 -36.94
C PRO A 556 2.79 23.31 -36.14
N PRO A 557 3.40 22.94 -34.99
CA PRO A 557 3.29 21.65 -34.31
C PRO A 557 2.02 21.58 -33.46
N LEU A 558 1.23 20.51 -33.62
CA LEU A 558 0.00 20.29 -32.88
C LEU A 558 0.29 19.76 -31.47
N ASN A 559 -0.09 20.53 -30.45
CA ASN A 559 -0.08 20.05 -29.06
C ASN A 559 -1.44 19.43 -28.71
N THR A 560 -1.51 18.11 -28.53
CA THR A 560 -2.79 17.40 -28.25
C THR A 560 -3.42 17.75 -26.89
N SER A 561 -2.71 18.42 -25.98
CA SER A 561 -3.21 18.86 -24.67
C SER A 561 -3.80 20.27 -24.71
N THR A 562 -3.23 21.18 -25.51
CA THR A 562 -3.54 22.63 -25.46
C THR A 562 -3.63 23.33 -26.82
N GLY A 563 -3.34 22.65 -27.92
CA GLY A 563 -3.29 23.20 -29.28
C GLY A 563 -4.29 22.56 -30.26
N GLY A 564 -4.70 23.32 -31.27
CA GLY A 564 -5.65 22.90 -32.30
C GLY A 564 -7.12 22.83 -31.83
N THR A 565 -7.99 22.65 -32.80
CA THR A 565 -9.44 22.51 -32.66
C THR A 565 -9.78 21.07 -32.30
N ALA A 566 -10.68 20.84 -31.34
CA ALA A 566 -11.13 19.51 -30.94
C ALA A 566 -12.60 19.26 -31.32
N ILE A 567 -12.91 18.03 -31.73
CA ILE A 567 -14.22 17.56 -32.19
C ILE A 567 -14.51 16.24 -31.49
N ILE A 568 -15.72 16.03 -31.00
CA ILE A 568 -16.20 14.70 -30.55
C ILE A 568 -17.11 14.13 -31.64
N THR A 569 -16.92 12.86 -31.98
CA THR A 569 -17.66 12.18 -33.06
C THR A 569 -17.98 10.73 -32.69
N THR A 570 -19.10 10.24 -33.18
CA THR A 570 -19.48 8.80 -33.18
C THR A 570 -19.35 8.18 -34.57
N THR A 571 -19.01 8.97 -35.59
CA THR A 571 -18.83 8.53 -36.98
C THR A 571 -17.35 8.37 -37.34
N LYS A 572 -17.06 7.28 -38.05
CA LYS A 572 -15.73 6.88 -38.52
C LYS A 572 -15.85 6.24 -39.92
N PRO A 573 -15.15 6.75 -40.95
CA PRO A 573 -14.28 7.93 -40.96
C PRO A 573 -15.04 9.25 -40.74
N TYR A 574 -14.32 10.31 -40.34
CA TYR A 574 -14.87 11.64 -40.08
C TYR A 574 -14.43 12.66 -41.13
N THR A 575 -15.39 13.34 -41.76
CA THR A 575 -15.12 14.38 -42.75
C THR A 575 -14.96 15.74 -42.07
N LEU A 576 -13.76 16.31 -42.17
CA LEU A 576 -13.41 17.61 -41.65
C LEU A 576 -13.61 18.69 -42.72
N SER A 577 -14.75 19.36 -42.69
CA SER A 577 -15.12 20.43 -43.62
C SER A 577 -15.72 21.67 -42.94
N SER A 578 -15.87 21.65 -41.61
CA SER A 578 -16.45 22.75 -40.83
C SER A 578 -15.72 22.97 -39.49
N PRO A 579 -15.16 24.17 -39.25
CA PRO A 579 -15.04 25.24 -40.22
C PRO A 579 -14.15 24.83 -41.40
N PRO A 580 -14.37 25.40 -42.61
CA PRO A 580 -13.55 25.10 -43.78
C PRO A 580 -12.08 25.43 -43.49
N LEU A 581 -11.19 24.51 -43.89
CA LEU A 581 -9.75 24.65 -43.74
C LEU A 581 -9.22 25.81 -44.59
N THR A 582 -8.09 26.39 -44.18
CA THR A 582 -7.41 27.44 -44.93
C THR A 582 -6.61 26.80 -46.06
N ALA A 583 -6.69 27.37 -47.26
CA ALA A 583 -5.97 26.88 -48.43
C ALA A 583 -4.44 27.09 -48.30
N ASN A 584 -3.65 26.28 -49.03
CA ASN A 584 -2.18 26.21 -48.97
C ASN A 584 -1.57 26.03 -47.58
N THR A 585 -2.32 25.46 -46.63
CA THR A 585 -1.94 25.43 -45.22
C THR A 585 -1.77 23.99 -44.77
N THR A 586 -0.64 23.71 -44.12
CA THR A 586 -0.39 22.41 -43.48
C THR A 586 -1.14 22.34 -42.16
N TYR A 587 -1.82 21.21 -41.94
CA TYR A 587 -2.49 20.84 -40.70
C TYR A 587 -1.96 19.50 -40.19
N GLU A 588 -2.12 19.28 -38.90
CA GLU A 588 -1.83 18.06 -38.15
C GLU A 588 -3.11 17.62 -37.41
N PHE A 589 -3.30 16.33 -37.16
CA PHE A 589 -4.39 15.82 -36.32
C PHE A 589 -4.01 14.58 -35.48
N ALA A 590 -4.74 14.35 -34.40
CA ALA A 590 -4.69 13.18 -33.53
C ALA A 590 -6.10 12.81 -33.02
N VAL A 591 -6.31 11.57 -32.58
CA VAL A 591 -7.62 11.08 -32.10
C VAL A 591 -7.47 10.25 -30.82
N ARG A 592 -8.45 10.33 -29.91
CA ARG A 592 -8.56 9.49 -28.71
C ARG A 592 -9.97 8.90 -28.57
N ALA A 593 -10.09 7.77 -27.89
CA ALA A 593 -11.36 7.10 -27.63
C ALA A 593 -12.04 7.63 -26.36
N ILE A 594 -13.37 7.55 -26.32
CA ILE A 594 -14.21 7.81 -25.16
C ILE A 594 -15.02 6.53 -24.92
N CYS A 595 -14.76 5.85 -23.81
CA CYS A 595 -15.34 4.55 -23.49
C CYS A 595 -16.43 4.64 -22.42
N GLY A 596 -16.44 5.75 -21.66
CA GLY A 596 -17.45 6.11 -20.68
C GLY A 596 -17.29 7.55 -20.19
N ALA A 597 -18.20 8.04 -19.34
CA ALA A 597 -18.09 9.38 -18.78
C ALA A 597 -16.87 9.50 -17.85
N GLY A 598 -15.92 10.37 -18.19
CA GLY A 598 -14.64 10.50 -17.47
C GLY A 598 -13.59 9.44 -17.84
N ASP A 599 -13.93 8.51 -18.73
CA ASP A 599 -13.05 7.41 -19.15
C ASP A 599 -12.65 7.58 -20.62
N THR A 600 -11.54 8.31 -20.82
CA THR A 600 -10.99 8.63 -22.14
C THR A 600 -9.57 8.13 -22.27
N SER A 601 -9.21 7.64 -23.44
CA SER A 601 -7.87 7.13 -23.71
C SER A 601 -6.81 8.23 -23.86
N LEU A 602 -5.54 7.83 -23.95
CA LEU A 602 -4.48 8.67 -24.52
C LEU A 602 -4.77 9.01 -26.00
N TRP A 603 -4.09 10.04 -26.52
CA TRP A 603 -4.17 10.46 -27.94
C TRP A 603 -3.31 9.57 -28.85
N SER A 604 -3.75 9.38 -30.10
CA SER A 604 -2.98 8.73 -31.16
C SER A 604 -1.73 9.54 -31.55
N PRO A 605 -0.76 8.95 -32.28
CA PRO A 605 0.29 9.71 -32.94
C PRO A 605 -0.28 10.82 -33.85
N ILE A 606 0.43 11.93 -33.97
CA ILE A 606 0.02 13.08 -34.81
C ILE A 606 0.33 12.78 -36.28
N THR A 607 -0.59 13.12 -37.19
CA THR A 607 -0.44 12.96 -38.65
C THR A 607 -0.68 14.28 -39.37
N SER A 608 0.18 14.64 -40.34
CA SER A 608 0.11 15.91 -41.08
C SER A 608 -0.43 15.77 -42.51
N PHE A 609 -1.04 16.84 -43.02
CA PHE A 609 -1.50 16.98 -44.40
C PHE A 609 -1.56 18.46 -44.82
N THR A 610 -1.51 18.79 -46.11
CA THR A 610 -1.53 20.18 -46.60
C THR A 610 -2.67 20.40 -47.58
N THR A 611 -3.48 21.44 -47.35
CA THR A 611 -4.55 21.85 -48.26
C THR A 611 -3.98 22.48 -49.54
N THR A 612 -4.71 22.43 -50.64
CA THR A 612 -4.25 22.95 -51.94
C THR A 612 -4.23 24.48 -52.01
N CYS A 613 -3.40 25.08 -52.87
CA CYS A 613 -3.12 26.54 -52.87
C CYS A 613 -4.17 27.44 -53.55
N VAL A 614 -4.10 28.76 -53.28
CA VAL A 614 -4.95 29.81 -53.88
C VAL A 614 -4.17 30.58 -54.94
N ALA A 615 -4.51 30.42 -56.21
CA ALA A 615 -3.92 31.20 -57.30
C ALA A 615 -4.23 32.71 -57.12
N PRO A 616 -3.29 33.62 -57.49
CA PRO A 616 -3.53 35.06 -57.44
C PRO A 616 -4.69 35.42 -58.34
N THR A 617 -5.42 36.43 -57.90
CA THR A 617 -6.68 36.77 -58.51
C THR A 617 -6.54 38.02 -59.35
N ILE A 618 -7.26 38.02 -60.46
CA ILE A 618 -7.61 39.24 -61.16
C ILE A 618 -8.33 40.11 -60.12
N THR A 619 -7.70 41.18 -59.61
CA THR A 619 -8.27 42.01 -58.54
C THR A 619 -9.27 43.02 -59.04
N SER A 620 -9.11 43.45 -60.28
CA SER A 620 -10.20 44.11 -60.97
C SER A 620 -10.21 43.69 -62.41
N LYS A 621 -11.40 43.57 -62.94
CA LYS A 621 -11.65 43.69 -64.37
C LYS A 621 -12.86 44.58 -64.47
N THR A 622 -12.74 45.60 -65.29
CA THR A 622 -13.83 46.52 -65.56
C THR A 622 -14.44 46.08 -66.86
N ASP A 623 -15.49 45.27 -66.71
CA ASP A 623 -16.57 45.20 -67.69
C ASP A 623 -17.15 46.61 -67.80
N SER A 624 -17.34 47.11 -69.01
CA SER A 624 -17.99 48.40 -69.23
C SER A 624 -19.31 48.16 -69.96
N PHE A 625 -20.18 49.17 -69.97
CA PHE A 625 -21.55 48.96 -70.40
C PHE A 625 -22.23 50.19 -71.01
N ASN A 626 -23.35 49.91 -71.66
CA ASN A 626 -24.33 50.90 -72.08
C ASN A 626 -25.75 50.48 -71.61
N CYS A 627 -26.62 51.40 -71.18
CA CYS A 627 -28.01 51.08 -70.77
C CYS A 627 -28.90 51.02 -72.01
N GLY A 628 -28.94 49.86 -72.66
CA GLY A 628 -29.31 49.71 -74.08
C GLY A 628 -28.07 49.70 -75.02
N THR A 629 -28.23 49.27 -76.28
CA THR A 629 -27.20 48.88 -77.29
C THR A 629 -25.99 49.86 -77.55
N GLY A 630 -24.69 49.46 -77.72
CA GLY A 630 -23.48 50.33 -77.98
C GLY A 630 -22.01 49.77 -77.76
N ALA A 631 -20.92 50.56 -78.02
CA ALA A 631 -19.47 50.19 -77.89
C ALA A 631 -18.85 50.39 -76.48
N VAL A 632 -17.77 49.66 -76.12
CA VAL A 632 -17.35 49.50 -74.71
C VAL A 632 -15.81 49.41 -74.48
N VAL A 633 -15.28 50.14 -73.48
CA VAL A 633 -13.85 50.12 -73.07
C VAL A 633 -13.64 49.29 -71.80
N LEU A 634 -12.81 48.24 -71.85
CA LEU A 634 -12.58 47.30 -70.75
C LEU A 634 -11.24 47.54 -70.03
N LYS A 635 -11.15 47.16 -68.75
CA LYS A 635 -9.91 47.28 -67.96
C LYS A 635 -9.67 46.04 -67.09
N ALA A 636 -8.47 45.82 -66.60
CA ALA A 636 -8.18 44.82 -65.58
C ALA A 636 -6.92 45.13 -64.79
N THR A 637 -6.78 44.54 -63.61
CA THR A 637 -5.67 44.74 -62.69
C THR A 637 -5.51 43.45 -61.90
N ALA A 638 -4.27 43.03 -61.67
CA ALA A 638 -3.97 41.85 -60.86
C ALA A 638 -3.65 42.29 -59.42
N SER A 639 -3.78 41.36 -58.47
CA SER A 639 -3.36 41.58 -57.08
C SER A 639 -1.89 41.98 -57.01
N THR A 640 -1.52 42.81 -56.03
CA THR A 640 -0.14 43.30 -55.85
C THR A 640 0.85 42.13 -55.85
N GLY A 641 1.85 42.19 -56.74
CA GLY A 641 2.80 41.09 -56.98
C GLY A 641 2.42 40.12 -58.10
N GLY A 642 1.22 40.22 -58.68
CA GLY A 642 0.78 39.47 -59.85
C GLY A 642 0.53 40.37 -61.08
N THR A 643 0.56 39.77 -62.28
CA THR A 643 0.40 40.48 -63.58
C THR A 643 -0.83 40.00 -64.36
N ILE A 644 -1.42 40.86 -65.21
CA ILE A 644 -2.59 40.55 -66.07
C ILE A 644 -2.17 40.21 -67.49
N ASN A 645 -2.66 39.08 -68.01
CA ASN A 645 -2.54 38.69 -69.41
C ASN A 645 -3.94 38.52 -70.05
N TRP A 646 -4.16 39.09 -71.24
CA TRP A 646 -5.43 39.04 -72.00
C TRP A 646 -5.42 38.01 -73.12
N TYR A 647 -6.58 37.46 -73.42
CA TYR A 647 -6.77 36.34 -74.35
C TYR A 647 -8.13 36.43 -75.06
N ALA A 648 -8.15 35.95 -76.30
CA ALA A 648 -9.40 35.78 -77.06
C ALA A 648 -10.19 34.56 -76.55
N ASN A 649 -9.47 33.56 -76.01
CA ASN A 649 -10.02 32.24 -75.71
C ASN A 649 -9.77 31.85 -74.25
N ALA A 650 -10.69 31.07 -73.69
CA ALA A 650 -10.67 30.64 -72.29
C ALA A 650 -9.49 29.71 -71.91
N THR A 651 -8.89 29.00 -72.88
CA THR A 651 -7.76 28.07 -72.68
C THR A 651 -6.84 28.02 -73.91
N GLY A 652 -5.51 27.99 -73.69
CA GLY A 652 -4.51 27.96 -74.77
C GLY A 652 -4.45 29.24 -75.62
N GLY A 653 -3.51 29.32 -76.54
CA GLY A 653 -3.32 30.50 -77.40
C GLY A 653 -2.48 31.62 -76.77
N PRO A 654 -1.91 32.50 -77.63
CA PRO A 654 -0.95 33.51 -77.21
C PRO A 654 -1.63 34.64 -76.43
N VAL A 655 -0.83 35.34 -75.63
CA VAL A 655 -1.29 36.54 -74.91
C VAL A 655 -1.58 37.65 -75.92
N LEU A 656 -2.80 38.20 -75.91
CA LEU A 656 -3.22 39.33 -76.76
C LEU A 656 -2.63 40.65 -76.28
N ALA A 657 -2.55 40.85 -74.96
CA ALA A 657 -1.95 42.02 -74.32
C ALA A 657 -1.61 41.72 -72.86
N SER A 658 -0.54 42.31 -72.32
CA SER A 658 -0.14 42.18 -70.92
C SER A 658 -0.15 43.54 -70.24
N SER A 659 -1.34 44.11 -70.12
CA SER A 659 -1.56 45.47 -69.62
C SER A 659 -2.89 45.55 -68.87
N ASN A 660 -3.10 46.65 -68.16
CA ASN A 660 -4.26 46.84 -67.30
C ASN A 660 -5.50 47.38 -68.02
N THR A 661 -5.48 47.65 -69.35
CA THR A 661 -6.65 48.17 -70.10
C THR A 661 -6.77 47.64 -71.53
N PHE A 662 -8.01 47.47 -72.05
CA PHE A 662 -8.33 46.93 -73.39
C PHE A 662 -9.68 47.47 -73.97
N THR A 663 -9.71 48.12 -75.14
CA THR A 663 -10.95 48.67 -75.77
C THR A 663 -11.52 47.75 -76.86
N THR A 664 -12.85 47.50 -76.86
CA THR A 664 -13.51 46.61 -77.84
C THR A 664 -14.01 47.35 -79.10
N PRO A 665 -14.27 46.65 -80.21
CA PRO A 665 -15.14 47.13 -81.30
C PRO A 665 -16.60 47.36 -80.83
N SER A 666 -17.45 48.03 -81.64
CA SER A 666 -18.88 48.30 -81.35
C SER A 666 -19.74 47.03 -81.21
N LEU A 667 -20.64 46.97 -80.21
CA LEU A 667 -21.43 45.77 -79.88
C LEU A 667 -22.94 46.04 -79.79
N THR A 668 -23.76 45.09 -80.27
CA THR A 668 -25.24 45.13 -80.15
C THR A 668 -25.79 44.13 -79.14
N THR A 669 -24.99 43.15 -78.78
CA THR A 669 -25.23 42.18 -77.72
C THR A 669 -23.95 42.02 -76.92
N THR A 670 -24.12 41.70 -75.65
CA THR A 670 -23.01 41.57 -74.71
C THR A 670 -22.00 40.51 -75.17
N THR A 671 -20.72 40.89 -75.33
CA THR A 671 -19.64 40.03 -75.90
C THR A 671 -18.43 39.90 -74.97
N THR A 672 -17.73 38.75 -74.98
CA THR A 672 -16.77 38.34 -73.94
C THR A 672 -15.35 38.07 -74.45
N TYR A 673 -14.34 38.66 -73.80
CA TYR A 673 -12.89 38.38 -73.91
C TYR A 673 -12.37 37.69 -72.63
N TYR A 674 -11.09 37.31 -72.51
CA TYR A 674 -10.60 36.55 -71.33
C TYR A 674 -9.27 37.08 -70.77
N ILE A 675 -9.01 36.89 -69.47
CA ILE A 675 -7.80 37.33 -68.75
C ILE A 675 -7.35 36.33 -67.68
N ALA A 676 -6.05 36.24 -67.42
CA ALA A 676 -5.53 35.50 -66.26
C ALA A 676 -4.58 36.36 -65.41
N ALA A 677 -4.64 36.13 -64.10
CA ALA A 677 -3.70 36.67 -63.11
C ALA A 677 -2.70 35.58 -62.75
N ALA A 678 -1.43 35.96 -62.69
CA ALA A 678 -0.33 35.04 -62.45
C ALA A 678 0.63 35.58 -61.39
N ALA A 679 1.17 34.70 -60.54
CA ALA A 679 2.26 34.96 -59.60
C ALA A 679 3.07 33.66 -59.43
N GLY A 680 4.27 33.63 -60.00
CA GLY A 680 5.05 32.40 -60.13
C GLY A 680 4.40 31.40 -61.08
N THR A 681 4.43 30.10 -60.73
CA THR A 681 3.83 29.01 -61.53
C THR A 681 2.35 28.78 -61.26
N CYS A 682 1.77 29.52 -60.31
CA CYS A 682 0.34 29.47 -60.00
C CYS A 682 -0.40 30.56 -60.80
N GLU A 683 -1.10 30.13 -61.85
CA GLU A 683 -2.00 30.96 -62.65
C GLU A 683 -3.46 30.73 -62.27
N SER A 684 -4.28 31.78 -62.33
CA SER A 684 -5.72 31.67 -62.15
C SER A 684 -6.32 30.82 -63.29
N THR A 685 -6.77 29.62 -62.96
CA THR A 685 -7.47 28.72 -63.89
C THR A 685 -8.92 28.54 -63.44
N PRO A 686 -9.91 28.57 -64.34
CA PRO A 686 -9.79 28.94 -65.76
C PRO A 686 -9.54 30.44 -65.96
N ARG A 687 -9.08 30.85 -67.16
CA ARG A 687 -8.99 32.28 -67.51
C ARG A 687 -10.36 32.94 -67.36
N GLN A 688 -10.38 34.15 -66.82
CA GLN A 688 -11.60 34.86 -66.51
C GLN A 688 -12.11 35.70 -67.69
N ALA A 689 -13.37 35.50 -68.04
CA ALA A 689 -14.09 36.32 -69.00
C ALA A 689 -14.16 37.82 -68.59
N VAL A 690 -13.97 38.76 -69.49
CA VAL A 690 -14.24 40.21 -69.35
C VAL A 690 -15.24 40.59 -70.43
N VAL A 691 -16.36 41.18 -70.02
CA VAL A 691 -17.58 41.26 -70.80
C VAL A 691 -17.94 42.70 -71.12
N ALA A 692 -18.08 43.00 -72.39
CA ALA A 692 -18.55 44.30 -72.87
C ALA A 692 -20.09 44.28 -73.04
N SER A 693 -20.81 45.04 -72.19
CA SER A 693 -22.21 44.75 -71.80
C SER A 693 -23.28 45.79 -72.21
N ILE A 694 -24.52 45.33 -72.40
CA ILE A 694 -25.72 46.15 -72.61
C ILE A 694 -26.74 45.91 -71.46
N ARG A 695 -27.23 46.92 -70.68
CA ARG A 695 -27.85 46.76 -69.33
C ARG A 695 -29.33 47.22 -69.08
N PRO A 696 -30.09 46.57 -68.14
CA PRO A 696 -31.49 46.87 -67.70
C PRO A 696 -31.70 47.49 -66.27
N VAL A 697 -32.96 47.78 -65.85
CA VAL A 697 -33.45 48.57 -64.64
C VAL A 697 -33.60 47.78 -63.29
N PRO A 698 -33.35 48.36 -62.07
CA PRO A 698 -33.28 47.65 -60.76
C PRO A 698 -34.56 47.46 -59.88
N ILE A 699 -34.55 46.50 -58.94
CA ILE A 699 -35.67 46.08 -58.02
C ILE A 699 -35.22 46.05 -56.53
N VAL A 700 -35.95 46.69 -55.58
CA VAL A 700 -35.50 46.99 -54.19
C VAL A 700 -36.31 46.26 -53.09
N ASN A 701 -35.64 45.75 -52.03
CA ASN A 701 -36.26 45.15 -50.82
C ASN A 701 -35.34 45.26 -49.57
N ILE A 702 -35.82 45.81 -48.43
CA ILE A 702 -35.06 46.05 -47.17
C ILE A 702 -35.43 45.13 -45.97
N GLY A 703 -36.32 44.15 -46.17
CA GLY A 703 -36.63 43.08 -45.21
C GLY A 703 -37.73 43.39 -44.16
N ASN A 704 -38.03 42.42 -43.27
CA ASN A 704 -39.18 42.43 -42.33
C ASN A 704 -38.88 43.07 -40.95
N ASP A 705 -39.87 43.62 -40.24
CA ASP A 705 -39.74 44.28 -38.91
C ASP A 705 -38.86 43.56 -37.87
N THR A 706 -38.12 44.30 -37.02
CA THR A 706 -37.06 43.71 -36.15
C THR A 706 -36.82 44.41 -34.80
N THR A 707 -36.61 43.63 -33.73
CA THR A 707 -36.24 44.14 -32.39
C THR A 707 -34.71 44.18 -32.21
N ILE A 708 -34.19 45.28 -31.65
CA ILE A 708 -32.75 45.55 -31.46
C ILE A 708 -32.45 45.90 -29.99
N CYS A 709 -31.25 45.61 -29.51
CA CYS A 709 -30.87 45.82 -28.11
C CYS A 709 -30.22 47.20 -27.88
N PRO A 710 -30.40 47.82 -26.69
CA PRO A 710 -29.82 49.12 -26.38
C PRO A 710 -28.33 49.19 -26.69
N GLY A 711 -27.94 50.16 -27.54
CA GLY A 711 -26.54 50.36 -27.96
C GLY A 711 -26.11 49.59 -29.22
N ILE A 712 -26.94 48.70 -29.76
CA ILE A 712 -26.66 48.00 -31.02
C ILE A 712 -27.26 48.75 -32.21
N THR A 713 -26.42 49.06 -33.19
CA THR A 713 -26.81 49.65 -34.48
C THR A 713 -27.19 48.53 -35.46
N TYR A 714 -28.39 48.59 -36.01
CA TYR A 714 -28.88 47.67 -37.04
C TYR A 714 -28.82 48.31 -38.41
N THR A 715 -28.22 47.61 -39.38
CA THR A 715 -27.97 48.15 -40.72
C THR A 715 -28.96 47.56 -41.72
N MET A 716 -29.82 48.41 -42.29
CA MET A 716 -30.77 48.05 -43.35
C MET A 716 -30.17 48.35 -44.72
N ASN A 717 -30.22 47.40 -45.66
CA ASN A 717 -29.63 47.52 -47.00
C ASN A 717 -30.70 47.33 -48.08
N ALA A 718 -30.81 48.30 -48.98
CA ALA A 718 -31.80 48.34 -50.07
C ALA A 718 -31.52 47.41 -51.25
N GLY A 719 -30.43 46.64 -51.20
CA GLY A 719 -29.95 45.87 -52.36
C GLY A 719 -29.53 46.80 -53.50
N ASN A 720 -29.42 46.26 -54.71
CA ASN A 720 -29.06 47.01 -55.93
C ASN A 720 -27.73 47.76 -55.82
N ALA A 721 -26.68 47.03 -55.40
CA ALA A 721 -25.36 47.59 -55.18
C ALA A 721 -24.80 48.30 -56.41
N GLY A 722 -24.30 49.52 -56.19
CA GLY A 722 -23.82 50.43 -57.24
C GLY A 722 -24.82 51.54 -57.62
N ALA A 723 -25.95 51.62 -56.93
CA ALA A 723 -26.96 52.61 -57.17
C ALA A 723 -26.75 53.93 -56.41
N THR A 724 -27.56 54.96 -56.68
CA THR A 724 -27.72 56.12 -55.78
C THR A 724 -28.99 55.96 -54.96
N TYR A 725 -28.97 56.36 -53.68
CA TYR A 725 -30.05 56.03 -52.74
C TYR A 725 -30.59 57.28 -52.04
N LEU A 726 -31.81 57.20 -51.48
CA LEU A 726 -32.38 58.26 -50.63
C LEU A 726 -33.33 57.65 -49.58
N TRP A 727 -32.97 57.79 -48.31
CA TRP A 727 -33.72 57.28 -47.17
C TRP A 727 -34.60 58.35 -46.51
N ASN A 728 -35.65 57.96 -45.78
CA ASN A 728 -36.49 58.90 -45.00
C ASN A 728 -35.76 59.58 -43.82
N THR A 729 -34.54 59.15 -43.53
CA THR A 729 -33.57 59.81 -42.63
C THR A 729 -32.70 60.85 -43.34
N ASN A 730 -32.96 61.12 -44.62
CA ASN A 730 -32.17 61.94 -45.55
C ASN A 730 -30.78 61.37 -45.90
N ALA A 731 -30.47 60.15 -45.50
CA ALA A 731 -29.24 59.48 -45.92
C ALA A 731 -29.32 59.06 -47.39
N THR A 732 -28.20 59.03 -48.10
CA THR A 732 -28.14 58.67 -49.53
C THR A 732 -27.31 57.43 -49.84
N THR A 733 -26.93 56.71 -48.78
CA THR A 733 -26.11 55.49 -48.82
C THR A 733 -26.94 54.28 -49.18
N GLN A 734 -26.32 53.21 -49.68
CA GLN A 734 -27.03 51.94 -49.94
C GLN A 734 -27.69 51.35 -48.69
N SER A 735 -27.14 51.68 -47.54
CA SER A 735 -27.59 51.18 -46.27
C SER A 735 -27.57 52.29 -45.24
N ILE A 736 -28.49 52.22 -44.29
CA ILE A 736 -28.46 53.08 -43.09
C ILE A 736 -28.34 52.20 -41.86
N SER A 737 -27.65 52.73 -40.84
CA SER A 737 -27.58 52.11 -39.52
C SER A 737 -28.45 52.88 -38.54
N VAL A 738 -29.30 52.16 -37.81
CA VAL A 738 -30.27 52.74 -36.87
C VAL A 738 -30.14 52.05 -35.51
N ASN A 739 -30.22 52.81 -34.42
CA ASN A 739 -30.07 52.29 -33.05
C ASN A 739 -31.22 52.71 -32.12
N GLN A 740 -32.29 53.27 -32.69
CA GLN A 740 -33.49 53.69 -31.99
C GLN A 740 -34.71 53.01 -32.60
N ALA A 741 -35.74 52.80 -31.80
CA ALA A 741 -37.00 52.24 -32.27
C ALA A 741 -37.74 53.26 -33.17
N GLY A 742 -38.24 52.80 -34.33
CA GLY A 742 -38.86 53.67 -35.35
C GLY A 742 -39.06 52.97 -36.71
N ILE A 743 -39.65 53.65 -37.71
CA ILE A 743 -39.91 53.14 -39.06
C ILE A 743 -39.00 53.83 -40.10
N TYR A 744 -38.41 53.07 -41.03
CA TYR A 744 -37.38 53.50 -41.99
C TYR A 744 -37.64 53.03 -43.44
N SER A 745 -37.37 53.87 -44.46
CA SER A 745 -37.64 53.58 -45.90
C SER A 745 -36.61 54.18 -46.88
N VAL A 746 -36.50 53.65 -48.12
CA VAL A 746 -35.44 53.97 -49.13
C VAL A 746 -35.87 53.95 -50.62
N LEU A 747 -35.31 54.85 -51.43
CA LEU A 747 -35.32 54.89 -52.91
C LEU A 747 -33.91 54.60 -53.47
N VAL A 748 -33.74 53.96 -54.63
CA VAL A 748 -32.49 53.38 -55.17
C VAL A 748 -32.37 53.49 -56.71
N THR A 749 -31.21 53.83 -57.26
CA THR A 749 -30.94 54.12 -58.69
C THR A 749 -29.67 53.44 -59.23
N LEU A 750 -29.74 52.26 -59.85
CA LEU A 750 -28.59 51.44 -60.28
C LEU A 750 -28.27 51.58 -61.77
N ASN A 751 -26.98 51.79 -62.10
CA ASN A 751 -26.47 51.92 -63.47
C ASN A 751 -27.21 53.00 -64.30
N GLY A 752 -27.82 54.01 -63.65
CA GLY A 752 -28.59 55.08 -64.30
C GLY A 752 -30.12 54.89 -64.34
N CYS A 753 -30.70 53.91 -63.62
CA CYS A 753 -32.16 53.60 -63.59
C CYS A 753 -32.70 53.26 -62.16
N ASN A 754 -33.99 53.49 -61.78
CA ASN A 754 -34.44 53.63 -60.35
C ASN A 754 -35.57 52.66 -59.79
N GLY A 755 -35.68 52.41 -58.45
CA GLY A 755 -36.68 51.62 -57.63
C GLY A 755 -36.67 51.84 -56.05
N SER A 756 -37.60 51.34 -55.16
CA SER A 756 -37.71 51.67 -53.66
C SER A 756 -38.38 50.64 -52.66
N ASP A 757 -38.21 50.73 -51.30
CA ASP A 757 -38.87 49.90 -50.19
C ASP A 757 -38.88 50.45 -48.67
N ALA A 758 -39.59 49.85 -47.65
CA ALA A 758 -39.75 50.31 -46.20
C ALA A 758 -39.90 49.24 -45.03
N ARG A 759 -39.52 49.55 -43.74
CA ARG A 759 -39.45 48.61 -42.54
C ARG A 759 -39.50 49.24 -41.09
N THR A 760 -39.95 48.52 -40.03
CA THR A 760 -40.03 48.96 -38.58
C THR A 760 -39.02 48.31 -37.59
N ILE A 761 -38.56 49.06 -36.57
CA ILE A 761 -37.60 48.64 -35.51
C ILE A 761 -38.11 48.88 -34.06
N THR A 762 -37.96 47.93 -33.12
CA THR A 762 -38.34 48.04 -31.67
C THR A 762 -37.18 47.76 -30.69
N ASN A 763 -37.21 48.23 -29.43
CA ASN A 763 -36.08 48.13 -28.48
C ASN A 763 -36.21 46.97 -27.47
N GLY A 764 -35.12 46.24 -27.18
CA GLY A 764 -35.07 45.10 -26.26
C GLY A 764 -34.57 45.43 -24.84
N VAL A 765 -34.70 44.47 -23.91
CA VAL A 765 -34.30 44.56 -22.49
C VAL A 765 -32.95 43.86 -22.25
N VAL A 766 -31.96 44.56 -21.69
CA VAL A 766 -30.60 44.03 -21.42
C VAL A 766 -30.54 43.34 -20.04
N PRO A 767 -30.04 42.09 -19.94
CA PRO A 767 -29.81 41.43 -18.65
C PRO A 767 -28.71 42.11 -17.80
N GLN A 768 -28.71 41.90 -16.48
CA GLN A 768 -27.73 42.45 -15.51
C GLN A 768 -26.67 41.40 -15.10
N ASN A 769 -25.44 41.81 -14.76
CA ASN A 769 -24.41 40.90 -14.24
C ASN A 769 -24.52 40.74 -12.71
N ASN A 770 -24.91 39.55 -12.25
CA ASN A 770 -25.05 39.24 -10.82
C ASN A 770 -23.96 38.29 -10.27
N LEU A 771 -22.93 37.96 -11.05
CA LEU A 771 -21.87 37.05 -10.61
C LEU A 771 -20.75 37.79 -9.87
N PRO A 772 -20.16 37.19 -8.81
CA PRO A 772 -18.98 37.75 -8.15
C PRO A 772 -17.76 37.69 -9.09
N ALA A 773 -16.78 38.56 -8.89
CA ALA A 773 -15.57 38.57 -9.73
C ALA A 773 -14.73 37.28 -9.56
N THR A 774 -14.62 36.77 -8.32
CA THR A 774 -13.88 35.55 -7.99
C THR A 774 -14.65 34.69 -6.99
N THR A 775 -14.55 33.37 -7.12
CA THR A 775 -15.09 32.39 -6.17
C THR A 775 -13.99 31.39 -5.80
N ASP A 776 -13.54 31.38 -4.54
CA ASP A 776 -12.58 30.38 -4.05
C ASP A 776 -13.30 29.08 -3.65
N LEU A 777 -12.75 27.94 -4.04
CA LEU A 777 -13.32 26.62 -3.75
C LEU A 777 -12.23 25.61 -3.37
N CYS A 778 -12.47 24.81 -2.34
CA CYS A 778 -11.52 23.81 -1.88
C CYS A 778 -11.57 22.54 -2.75
N GLU A 779 -10.44 21.86 -2.90
CA GLU A 779 -10.35 20.63 -3.68
C GLU A 779 -11.36 19.58 -3.18
N GLY A 780 -12.28 19.15 -4.06
CA GLY A 780 -13.36 18.21 -3.73
C GLY A 780 -14.70 18.83 -3.34
N GLU A 781 -14.77 20.15 -3.10
CA GLU A 781 -16.02 20.84 -2.79
C GLU A 781 -16.77 21.32 -4.05
N THR A 782 -18.01 21.78 -3.87
CA THR A 782 -18.86 22.30 -4.94
C THR A 782 -19.42 23.68 -4.58
N ALA A 783 -19.37 24.64 -5.50
CA ALA A 783 -20.04 25.94 -5.35
C ALA A 783 -21.21 26.04 -6.34
N ASN A 784 -22.33 26.65 -5.93
CA ASN A 784 -23.47 26.92 -6.80
C ASN A 784 -23.47 28.39 -7.23
N LEU A 785 -23.21 28.66 -8.51
CA LEU A 785 -23.17 30.00 -9.08
C LEU A 785 -24.56 30.38 -9.64
N ASN A 786 -25.07 31.56 -9.31
CA ASN A 786 -26.40 32.04 -9.76
C ASN A 786 -26.27 33.33 -10.57
N ALA A 787 -26.67 33.29 -11.84
CA ALA A 787 -26.55 34.41 -12.77
C ALA A 787 -27.70 35.43 -12.72
N GLY A 788 -28.69 35.26 -11.82
CA GLY A 788 -29.85 36.15 -11.73
C GLY A 788 -30.76 36.11 -12.97
N ASN A 789 -31.50 37.20 -13.26
CA ASN A 789 -32.24 37.43 -14.52
C ASN A 789 -33.34 36.39 -14.88
N SER A 790 -34.28 36.12 -13.97
CA SER A 790 -35.36 35.14 -14.15
C SER A 790 -36.14 35.31 -15.46
N GLY A 791 -36.44 34.21 -16.14
CA GLY A 791 -37.16 34.20 -17.43
C GLY A 791 -36.26 34.39 -18.66
N SER A 792 -34.99 34.75 -18.46
CA SER A 792 -33.98 34.72 -19.52
C SER A 792 -33.52 33.29 -19.81
N THR A 793 -32.93 33.08 -20.98
CA THR A 793 -32.24 31.82 -21.30
C THR A 793 -30.75 31.97 -21.00
N PHE A 794 -30.17 30.96 -20.35
CA PHE A 794 -28.77 30.96 -19.94
C PHE A 794 -27.98 29.97 -20.79
N LEU A 795 -26.69 30.24 -20.95
CA LEU A 795 -25.74 29.28 -21.47
C LEU A 795 -24.41 29.45 -20.75
N TRP A 796 -24.16 28.58 -19.78
CA TRP A 796 -22.92 28.55 -19.04
C TRP A 796 -21.80 27.89 -19.86
N SER A 797 -20.59 28.41 -19.73
CA SER A 797 -19.38 27.88 -20.36
C SER A 797 -18.22 27.94 -19.37
N PRO A 798 -17.44 26.84 -19.22
CA PRO A 798 -17.59 25.55 -19.88
C PRO A 798 -18.73 24.71 -19.27
N GLY A 799 -19.38 23.86 -20.07
CA GLY A 799 -20.36 22.88 -19.60
C GLY A 799 -21.76 22.99 -20.22
N GLY A 800 -22.10 24.12 -20.86
CA GLY A 800 -23.31 24.27 -21.65
C GLY A 800 -24.62 24.25 -20.86
N ALA A 801 -24.58 24.35 -19.53
CA ALA A 801 -25.77 24.34 -18.70
C ALA A 801 -26.68 25.53 -19.07
N THR A 802 -27.99 25.28 -19.15
CA THR A 802 -28.98 26.28 -19.60
C THR A 802 -29.85 26.86 -18.49
N THR A 803 -29.60 26.42 -17.25
CA THR A 803 -30.30 26.87 -16.05
C THR A 803 -29.72 28.17 -15.51
N GLN A 804 -30.54 28.93 -14.77
CA GLN A 804 -30.11 30.19 -14.12
C GLN A 804 -28.92 29.99 -13.17
N THR A 805 -28.82 28.80 -12.57
CA THR A 805 -27.74 28.41 -11.67
C THR A 805 -26.91 27.28 -12.26
N THR A 806 -25.64 27.18 -11.87
CA THR A 806 -24.79 26.03 -12.20
C THR A 806 -23.90 25.66 -11.02
N ASN A 807 -23.81 24.36 -10.72
CA ASN A 807 -22.84 23.85 -9.77
C ASN A 807 -21.48 23.72 -10.44
N VAL A 808 -20.42 24.10 -9.74
CA VAL A 808 -19.05 24.04 -10.21
C VAL A 808 -18.17 23.35 -9.18
N THR A 809 -17.36 22.41 -9.66
CA THR A 809 -16.46 21.56 -8.86
C THR A 809 -15.01 21.66 -9.34
N THR A 810 -14.76 22.54 -10.32
CA THR A 810 -13.48 22.71 -10.99
C THR A 810 -13.18 24.19 -11.19
N GLY A 811 -11.91 24.55 -11.08
CA GLY A 811 -11.43 25.91 -11.26
C GLY A 811 -11.50 26.42 -12.71
N GLY A 812 -11.05 27.65 -12.88
CA GLY A 812 -11.04 28.39 -14.13
C GLY A 812 -12.24 29.33 -14.27
N THR A 813 -12.16 30.18 -15.29
CA THR A 813 -13.20 31.16 -15.60
C THR A 813 -14.49 30.47 -16.05
N LYS A 814 -15.56 30.70 -15.31
CA LYS A 814 -16.91 30.32 -15.68
C LYS A 814 -17.60 31.55 -16.23
N SER A 815 -18.16 31.41 -17.42
CA SER A 815 -18.89 32.47 -18.10
C SER A 815 -20.33 32.03 -18.33
N VAL A 816 -21.25 32.97 -18.31
CA VAL A 816 -22.64 32.71 -18.65
C VAL A 816 -23.08 33.74 -19.66
N THR A 817 -23.59 33.25 -20.78
CA THR A 817 -24.27 34.06 -21.76
C THR A 817 -25.74 34.08 -21.40
N ILE A 818 -26.25 35.25 -21.05
CA ILE A 818 -27.64 35.46 -20.65
C ILE A 818 -28.33 36.15 -21.82
N LYS A 819 -29.36 35.51 -22.37
CA LYS A 819 -30.22 36.09 -23.40
C LYS A 819 -31.60 36.37 -22.81
N SER A 820 -31.98 37.65 -22.78
CA SER A 820 -33.31 38.06 -22.32
C SER A 820 -34.40 37.54 -23.25
N THR A 821 -35.65 37.54 -22.76
CA THR A 821 -36.84 37.18 -23.55
C THR A 821 -37.02 38.03 -24.80
N THR A 822 -36.50 39.26 -24.81
CA THR A 822 -36.52 40.18 -25.96
C THR A 822 -35.32 40.02 -26.91
N GLY A 823 -34.40 39.09 -26.61
CA GLY A 823 -33.31 38.72 -27.51
C GLY A 823 -31.95 39.34 -27.20
N CYS A 824 -31.80 40.15 -26.16
CA CYS A 824 -30.55 40.81 -25.81
C CYS A 824 -29.61 39.94 -25.02
N VAL A 825 -28.34 39.96 -25.43
CA VAL A 825 -27.34 39.01 -24.95
C VAL A 825 -26.22 39.77 -24.24
N ILE A 826 -25.91 39.35 -23.01
CA ILE A 826 -24.67 39.72 -22.34
C ILE A 826 -23.90 38.46 -21.96
N THR A 827 -22.59 38.60 -21.80
CA THR A 827 -21.75 37.56 -21.21
C THR A 827 -21.16 38.08 -19.91
N SER A 828 -21.48 37.39 -18.82
CA SER A 828 -20.89 37.63 -17.50
C SER A 828 -19.86 36.55 -17.20
N ASN A 829 -18.84 36.87 -16.41
CA ASN A 829 -17.82 35.91 -16.02
C ASN A 829 -17.50 35.99 -14.53
N THR A 830 -17.04 34.88 -13.98
CA THR A 830 -16.46 34.75 -12.65
C THR A 830 -15.28 33.79 -12.73
N ASN A 831 -14.21 34.05 -11.99
CA ASN A 831 -13.07 33.13 -11.94
C ASN A 831 -13.16 32.23 -10.70
N VAL A 832 -13.29 30.92 -10.91
CA VAL A 832 -13.30 29.94 -9.82
C VAL A 832 -11.87 29.48 -9.57
N ILE A 833 -11.33 29.68 -8.38
CA ILE A 833 -9.96 29.29 -8.05
C ILE A 833 -10.01 28.08 -7.12
N MET A 834 -9.45 26.94 -7.57
CA MET A 834 -9.29 25.78 -6.70
C MET A 834 -8.13 26.01 -5.75
N ARG A 835 -8.41 25.91 -4.45
CA ARG A 835 -7.39 26.01 -3.39
C ARG A 835 -7.03 24.60 -2.94
N PRO A 836 -5.73 24.25 -2.91
CA PRO A 836 -5.30 22.91 -2.50
C PRO A 836 -5.63 22.68 -1.02
N LEU A 837 -5.90 21.42 -0.66
CA LEU A 837 -6.02 21.03 0.74
C LEU A 837 -4.64 21.15 1.43
N PRO A 838 -4.60 21.57 2.71
CA PRO A 838 -3.35 21.60 3.46
C PRO A 838 -2.77 20.19 3.61
N VAL A 839 -1.47 20.04 3.36
CA VAL A 839 -0.74 18.77 3.51
C VAL A 839 -0.19 18.70 4.92
N ILE A 840 -0.69 17.76 5.71
CA ILE A 840 -0.31 17.60 7.12
C ILE A 840 0.50 16.31 7.27
N ALA A 841 1.74 16.42 7.75
CA ALA A 841 2.63 15.27 7.94
C ALA A 841 3.16 15.23 9.38
N LEU A 842 2.37 14.65 10.29
CA LEU A 842 2.74 14.58 11.71
C LEU A 842 3.84 13.55 12.01
N GLY A 843 4.24 12.74 11.03
CA GLY A 843 5.20 11.64 11.19
C GLY A 843 4.57 10.36 11.76
N PRO A 844 5.37 9.28 11.92
CA PRO A 844 4.88 8.00 12.46
C PRO A 844 4.57 8.09 13.95
N ASP A 845 3.77 7.13 14.45
CA ASP A 845 3.50 6.98 15.88
C ASP A 845 4.81 6.86 16.68
N THR A 846 4.86 7.45 17.88
CA THR A 846 6.11 7.58 18.65
C THR A 846 5.86 7.46 20.15
N SER A 847 6.88 7.05 20.88
CA SER A 847 6.87 7.03 22.35
C SER A 847 7.74 8.16 22.92
N ILE A 848 7.28 8.81 23.98
CA ILE A 848 8.01 9.85 24.73
C ILE A 848 8.19 9.45 26.18
N CYS A 849 9.24 9.96 26.81
CA CYS A 849 9.59 9.69 28.19
C CYS A 849 8.85 10.59 29.19
N GLU A 850 8.73 10.16 30.44
CA GLU A 850 8.20 11.00 31.52
C GLU A 850 8.96 12.33 31.66
N GLY A 851 8.22 13.44 31.55
CA GLY A 851 8.76 14.79 31.55
C GLY A 851 9.33 15.26 30.20
N ALA A 852 9.46 14.38 29.21
CA ALA A 852 9.83 14.77 27.84
C ALA A 852 8.64 15.42 27.13
N THR A 853 8.94 16.39 26.26
CA THR A 853 7.94 17.04 25.41
C THR A 853 8.29 16.75 23.96
N ILE A 854 7.31 16.31 23.18
CA ILE A 854 7.43 16.26 21.72
C ILE A 854 6.65 17.43 21.12
N VAL A 855 7.23 18.08 20.12
CA VAL A 855 6.56 19.12 19.35
C VAL A 855 5.98 18.45 18.11
N LEU A 856 4.65 18.36 18.06
CA LEU A 856 3.94 18.00 16.84
C LEU A 856 3.82 19.26 15.98
N ASP A 857 4.31 19.23 14.75
CA ASP A 857 4.21 20.35 13.80
C ASP A 857 3.29 19.96 12.65
N ALA A 858 2.16 20.64 12.53
CA ALA A 858 1.21 20.42 11.44
C ALA A 858 1.65 21.07 10.11
N GLY A 859 2.79 21.78 10.10
CA GLY A 859 3.32 22.52 8.97
C GLY A 859 2.42 23.69 8.56
N ASN A 860 2.53 24.10 7.30
CA ASN A 860 1.64 25.08 6.65
C ASN A 860 1.62 26.48 7.33
N PRO A 861 2.77 27.18 7.47
CA PRO A 861 2.86 28.42 8.22
C PRO A 861 1.87 29.49 7.72
N GLY A 862 1.18 30.15 8.66
CA GLY A 862 0.18 31.17 8.38
C GLY A 862 -1.25 30.63 8.19
N TYR A 863 -1.49 29.34 8.41
CA TYR A 863 -2.82 28.74 8.41
C TYR A 863 -3.42 28.74 9.84
N SER A 864 -4.66 28.30 9.98
CA SER A 864 -5.33 28.16 11.28
C SER A 864 -5.43 26.70 11.69
N TYR A 865 -5.37 26.42 12.99
CA TYR A 865 -5.24 25.05 13.52
C TYR A 865 -6.29 24.83 14.61
N VAL A 866 -6.75 23.58 14.76
CA VAL A 866 -7.52 23.13 15.92
C VAL A 866 -7.04 21.73 16.28
N TRP A 867 -6.38 21.61 17.44
CA TRP A 867 -5.91 20.32 17.95
C TRP A 867 -6.95 19.64 18.82
N THR A 868 -7.00 18.31 18.79
CA THR A 868 -7.81 17.47 19.67
C THR A 868 -6.89 16.41 20.29
N PRO A 869 -6.94 16.17 21.61
CA PRO A 869 -7.74 16.87 22.62
C PRO A 869 -7.25 18.29 22.92
N GLY A 870 -8.13 19.17 23.40
CA GLY A 870 -7.76 20.47 23.99
C GLY A 870 -7.94 21.73 23.13
N SER A 871 -8.38 21.62 21.88
CA SER A 871 -8.75 22.75 20.98
C SER A 871 -7.68 23.83 20.82
N ASN A 872 -6.39 23.48 20.91
CA ASN A 872 -5.29 24.43 20.71
C ASN A 872 -5.26 24.94 19.25
N THR A 873 -4.90 26.20 19.03
CA THR A 873 -4.92 26.86 17.72
C THR A 873 -3.55 27.20 17.13
N THR A 874 -2.45 26.74 17.73
CA THR A 874 -1.09 26.97 17.22
C THR A 874 -0.67 25.93 16.17
N GLN A 875 0.25 26.32 15.27
CA GLN A 875 0.84 25.40 14.27
C GLN A 875 1.47 24.17 14.90
N THR A 876 2.17 24.41 16.01
CA THR A 876 2.84 23.37 16.78
C THR A 876 2.07 23.08 18.05
N LEU A 877 2.06 21.82 18.48
CA LEU A 877 1.52 21.40 19.77
C LEU A 877 2.60 20.70 20.57
N ASN A 878 2.85 21.20 21.77
CA ASN A 878 3.71 20.55 22.75
C ASN A 878 2.90 19.46 23.46
N VAL A 879 3.31 18.21 23.26
CA VAL A 879 2.66 17.03 23.83
C VAL A 879 3.53 16.43 24.92
N THR A 880 2.93 16.25 26.10
CA THR A 880 3.58 15.68 27.29
C THR A 880 2.93 14.39 27.78
N ASP A 881 1.71 14.08 27.33
CA ASP A 881 0.93 12.93 27.78
C ASP A 881 0.66 11.92 26.66
N SER A 882 0.43 10.66 27.02
CA SER A 882 -0.01 9.65 26.06
C SER A 882 -1.41 9.94 25.54
N GLY A 883 -1.61 9.78 24.24
CA GLY A 883 -2.93 9.94 23.65
C GLY A 883 -2.89 9.96 22.14
N LYS A 884 -4.09 9.97 21.56
CA LYS A 884 -4.31 10.23 20.15
C LYS A 884 -4.47 11.73 19.96
N TYR A 885 -3.54 12.36 19.25
CA TYR A 885 -3.59 13.77 18.92
C TYR A 885 -3.99 13.93 17.46
N SER A 886 -5.06 14.67 17.21
CA SER A 886 -5.51 15.02 15.87
C SER A 886 -5.43 16.53 15.68
N VAL A 887 -5.07 16.97 14.49
CA VAL A 887 -5.10 18.39 14.12
C VAL A 887 -5.96 18.56 12.89
N THR A 888 -6.85 19.54 12.97
CA THR A 888 -7.57 20.07 11.82
C THR A 888 -6.87 21.37 11.41
N VAL A 889 -6.34 21.41 10.18
CA VAL A 889 -5.68 22.60 9.62
C VAL A 889 -6.61 23.23 8.59
N THR A 890 -6.83 24.54 8.73
CA THR A 890 -7.71 25.33 7.87
C THR A 890 -6.92 26.45 7.21
N THR A 891 -6.95 26.51 5.88
CA THR A 891 -6.25 27.55 5.11
C THR A 891 -6.94 28.92 5.26
N PRO A 892 -6.28 30.04 4.89
CA PRO A 892 -6.91 31.37 4.81
C PRO A 892 -8.11 31.46 3.86
N TYR A 893 -8.32 30.43 3.04
CA TYR A 893 -9.45 30.31 2.11
C TYR A 893 -10.48 29.28 2.58
N ASN A 894 -10.44 28.89 3.87
CA ASN A 894 -11.34 27.96 4.54
C ASN A 894 -11.26 26.48 4.09
N CYS A 895 -10.16 26.04 3.48
CA CYS A 895 -9.98 24.63 3.13
C CYS A 895 -9.43 23.82 4.30
N VAL A 896 -10.06 22.67 4.58
CA VAL A 896 -9.83 21.92 5.81
C VAL A 896 -9.24 20.54 5.52
N SER A 897 -8.18 20.16 6.24
CA SER A 897 -7.65 18.80 6.25
C SER A 897 -7.41 18.36 7.69
N THR A 898 -7.47 17.05 7.95
CA THR A 898 -7.27 16.48 9.30
C THR A 898 -6.25 15.35 9.25
N ALA A 899 -5.35 15.33 10.23
CA ALA A 899 -4.42 14.22 10.44
C ALA A 899 -4.41 13.81 11.91
N GLU A 900 -3.89 12.61 12.18
CA GLU A 900 -3.77 12.06 13.52
C GLU A 900 -2.41 11.39 13.75
N ARG A 901 -1.95 11.41 15.00
CA ARG A 901 -0.75 10.71 15.47
C ARG A 901 -0.98 10.19 16.89
N HIS A 902 -0.55 8.96 17.15
CA HIS A 902 -0.53 8.41 18.50
C HIS A 902 0.82 8.67 19.16
N VAL A 903 0.77 9.21 20.37
CA VAL A 903 1.93 9.38 21.25
C VAL A 903 1.75 8.48 22.45
N ALA A 904 2.69 7.55 22.66
CA ALA A 904 2.72 6.67 23.82
C ALA A 904 3.68 7.22 24.89
N PHE A 905 3.34 7.01 26.16
CA PHE A 905 4.14 7.51 27.29
C PHE A 905 4.88 6.37 27.96
N LEU A 906 6.20 6.55 28.15
CA LEU A 906 7.05 5.63 28.88
C LEU A 906 7.38 6.23 30.25
N PRO A 907 6.79 5.71 31.35
CA PRO A 907 7.06 6.20 32.70
C PRO A 907 8.51 5.95 33.11
N SER A 908 9.05 6.79 34.00
CA SER A 908 10.41 6.65 34.53
C SER A 908 10.56 5.33 35.32
N PRO A 909 11.75 4.70 35.30
CA PRO A 909 12.00 3.47 36.03
C PRO A 909 11.91 3.77 37.52
N ARG A 910 11.23 2.91 38.29
CA ARG A 910 11.12 3.08 39.75
C ARG A 910 11.30 1.77 40.46
N VAL A 911 11.92 1.83 41.63
CA VAL A 911 12.03 0.70 42.56
C VAL A 911 11.71 1.21 43.96
N GLU A 912 10.97 0.43 44.76
CA GLU A 912 10.58 0.81 46.14
C GLU A 912 11.72 0.60 47.16
N GLY A 913 12.92 0.31 46.69
CA GLY A 913 14.09 -0.08 47.49
C GLY A 913 14.64 -1.42 47.04
N PHE A 914 15.44 -2.04 47.88
CA PHE A 914 15.86 -3.42 47.69
C PHE A 914 15.99 -4.12 49.04
N ASN A 915 15.84 -5.43 49.04
CA ASN A 915 16.17 -6.26 50.18
C ASN A 915 17.47 -7.02 49.88
N PHE A 916 17.97 -7.68 50.92
CA PHE A 916 19.12 -8.56 50.81
C PHE A 916 18.91 -9.81 51.65
N ILE A 917 19.48 -10.92 51.19
CA ILE A 917 19.45 -12.22 51.82
C ILE A 917 20.90 -12.63 52.07
N PRO A 918 21.31 -12.81 53.32
CA PRO A 918 22.64 -13.33 53.61
C PRO A 918 22.78 -14.81 53.23
N LEU A 919 23.90 -15.19 52.63
CA LEU A 919 24.23 -16.54 52.14
C LEU A 919 25.47 -17.14 52.83
N PHE A 920 25.55 -16.98 54.16
CA PHE A 920 26.73 -17.39 54.94
C PHE A 920 27.05 -18.88 54.91
N TYR A 921 26.03 -19.71 54.69
CA TYR A 921 26.19 -21.15 54.56
C TYR A 921 26.92 -21.55 53.26
N GLU A 922 26.99 -20.66 52.28
CA GLU A 922 27.78 -20.87 51.07
C GLU A 922 29.19 -20.28 51.19
N ASN A 923 29.28 -19.04 51.69
CA ASN A 923 30.55 -18.37 51.94
C ASN A 923 30.36 -17.23 52.96
N LEU A 924 31.33 -17.04 53.86
CA LEU A 924 31.31 -15.93 54.81
C LEU A 924 31.31 -14.59 54.08
N GLY A 925 30.50 -13.64 54.56
CA GLY A 925 30.35 -12.33 53.92
C GLY A 925 29.54 -12.31 52.62
N LYS A 926 28.99 -13.44 52.14
CA LYS A 926 28.19 -13.50 50.91
C LYS A 926 26.76 -13.03 51.14
N VAL A 927 26.27 -12.13 50.29
CA VAL A 927 24.94 -11.51 50.35
C VAL A 927 24.31 -11.49 48.96
N LYS A 928 23.04 -11.88 48.85
CA LYS A 928 22.22 -11.74 47.64
C LYS A 928 21.35 -10.50 47.75
N PHE A 929 21.21 -9.71 46.71
CA PHE A 929 20.35 -8.53 46.68
C PHE A 929 19.16 -8.75 45.74
N ASN A 930 17.98 -8.26 46.13
CA ASN A 930 16.80 -8.28 45.26
C ASN A 930 16.07 -6.92 45.29
N PRO A 931 15.77 -6.32 44.13
CA PRO A 931 15.02 -5.08 44.02
C PRO A 931 13.55 -5.29 44.42
N LEU A 932 12.95 -4.31 45.09
CA LEU A 932 11.55 -4.37 45.55
C LEU A 932 10.62 -3.67 44.56
N ASN A 933 9.69 -4.43 43.98
CA ASN A 933 8.63 -3.93 43.07
C ASN A 933 9.19 -3.00 41.97
N PRO A 934 10.19 -3.44 41.17
CA PRO A 934 10.70 -2.65 40.06
C PRO A 934 9.60 -2.46 39.01
N ARG A 935 9.39 -1.21 38.58
CA ARG A 935 8.40 -0.82 37.57
C ARG A 935 9.09 -0.07 36.45
N SER A 936 8.79 -0.46 35.23
CA SER A 936 9.30 0.21 34.02
C SER A 936 10.83 0.24 33.99
N VAL A 937 11.48 -0.84 34.41
CA VAL A 937 12.95 -1.00 34.49
C VAL A 937 13.42 -1.97 33.40
N ASP A 938 14.33 -1.54 32.53
CA ASP A 938 14.97 -2.35 31.49
C ASP A 938 16.30 -2.93 31.95
N SER A 939 17.05 -2.21 32.81
CA SER A 939 18.36 -2.68 33.33
C SER A 939 18.69 -2.17 34.73
N TYR A 940 19.67 -2.80 35.38
CA TYR A 940 20.07 -2.57 36.76
C TYR A 940 21.58 -2.26 36.83
N LEU A 941 22.01 -1.54 37.85
CA LEU A 941 23.41 -1.33 38.22
C LEU A 941 23.52 -1.26 39.74
N TRP A 942 24.28 -2.18 40.31
CA TRP A 942 24.53 -2.33 41.74
C TRP A 942 25.95 -1.87 42.07
N ASN A 943 26.07 -1.03 43.09
CA ASN A 943 27.32 -0.72 43.75
C ASN A 943 27.23 -1.23 45.20
N PHE A 944 28.16 -2.09 45.60
CA PHE A 944 28.11 -2.75 46.90
C PHE A 944 28.72 -1.95 48.05
N GLY A 945 29.29 -0.76 47.77
CA GLY A 945 29.78 0.17 48.78
C GLY A 945 31.15 -0.13 49.37
N ASP A 946 31.86 -1.14 48.87
CA ASP A 946 33.19 -1.59 49.34
C ASP A 946 34.32 -1.34 48.32
N GLY A 947 34.03 -0.63 47.22
CA GLY A 947 34.98 -0.33 46.15
C GLY A 947 35.18 -1.45 45.12
N THR A 948 34.42 -2.55 45.22
CA THR A 948 34.45 -3.64 44.24
C THR A 948 33.67 -3.29 42.96
N ALA A 949 33.84 -4.11 41.92
CA ALA A 949 33.19 -3.91 40.63
C ALA A 949 31.65 -3.96 40.76
N THR A 950 30.99 -3.04 40.07
CA THR A 950 29.52 -2.97 40.03
C THR A 950 28.91 -4.16 39.27
N SER A 951 27.66 -4.51 39.57
CA SER A 951 26.93 -5.59 38.87
C SER A 951 25.71 -5.08 38.11
N THR A 952 25.46 -5.59 36.91
CA THR A 952 24.27 -5.24 36.10
C THR A 952 23.14 -6.27 36.18
N LEU A 953 23.31 -7.32 36.99
CA LEU A 953 22.30 -8.35 37.18
C LEU A 953 21.11 -7.78 37.96
N SER A 954 19.90 -8.28 37.67
CA SER A 954 18.70 -7.87 38.40
C SER A 954 18.73 -8.31 39.87
N ASN A 955 19.37 -9.43 40.18
CA ASN A 955 19.48 -9.98 41.54
C ASN A 955 20.89 -10.53 41.82
N PRO A 956 21.91 -9.67 41.99
CA PRO A 956 23.29 -10.11 42.12
C PRO A 956 23.57 -10.72 43.49
N THR A 957 24.66 -11.50 43.56
CA THR A 957 25.30 -11.90 44.82
C THR A 957 26.66 -11.24 44.92
N HIS A 958 27.02 -10.74 46.09
CA HIS A 958 28.32 -10.13 46.38
C HIS A 958 28.93 -10.73 47.64
N THR A 959 30.26 -10.78 47.74
CA THR A 959 30.97 -11.30 48.93
C THR A 959 31.90 -10.23 49.48
N TYR A 960 31.66 -9.81 50.72
CA TYR A 960 32.45 -8.79 51.40
C TYR A 960 33.66 -9.40 52.11
N ALA A 961 34.85 -8.84 51.88
CA ALA A 961 36.11 -9.36 52.41
C ALA A 961 36.31 -9.07 53.91
N ALA A 962 35.68 -8.02 54.45
CA ALA A 962 35.83 -7.60 55.84
C ALA A 962 34.47 -7.31 56.49
N SER A 963 34.42 -7.39 57.83
CA SER A 963 33.26 -6.90 58.58
C SER A 963 33.23 -5.37 58.53
N GLY A 964 32.06 -4.75 58.34
CA GLY A 964 31.93 -3.30 58.24
C GLY A 964 30.57 -2.81 57.76
N TYR A 965 30.40 -1.49 57.69
CA TYR A 965 29.21 -0.83 57.15
C TYR A 965 29.43 -0.49 55.67
N TYR A 966 28.49 -0.90 54.83
CA TYR A 966 28.55 -0.73 53.38
C TYR A 966 27.28 -0.04 52.88
N ASN A 967 27.45 1.09 52.19
CA ASN A 967 26.34 1.80 51.55
C ASN A 967 26.09 1.20 50.17
N VAL A 968 25.14 0.27 50.09
CA VAL A 968 24.80 -0.40 48.84
C VAL A 968 23.86 0.50 48.05
N THR A 969 24.13 0.69 46.76
CA THR A 969 23.32 1.50 45.87
C THR A 969 22.80 0.65 44.73
N LEU A 970 21.50 0.73 44.48
CA LEU A 970 20.84 0.20 43.29
C LEU A 970 20.41 1.36 42.41
N LYS A 971 20.89 1.36 41.18
CA LYS A 971 20.41 2.22 40.11
C LYS A 971 19.67 1.39 39.07
N VAL A 972 18.49 1.83 38.68
CA VAL A 972 17.65 1.20 37.66
C VAL A 972 17.48 2.14 36.48
N PHE A 973 17.42 1.58 35.28
CA PHE A 973 17.32 2.33 34.02
C PHE A 973 16.16 1.82 33.18
N ASN A 974 15.64 2.68 32.32
CA ASN A 974 14.92 2.29 31.12
C ASN A 974 15.38 3.14 29.94
N GLY A 975 14.76 2.95 28.77
CA GLY A 975 15.03 3.75 27.57
C GLY A 975 14.84 5.27 27.71
N CYS A 976 14.43 5.76 28.89
CA CYS A 976 14.05 7.14 29.15
C CYS A 976 14.83 7.83 30.27
N SER A 977 15.05 7.18 31.42
CA SER A 977 15.70 7.81 32.57
C SER A 977 16.35 6.78 33.52
N GLN A 978 16.89 7.26 34.65
CA GLN A 978 17.49 6.44 35.70
C GLN A 978 16.93 6.83 37.07
N TYR A 979 16.76 5.85 37.96
CA TYR A 979 16.36 6.06 39.36
C TYR A 979 17.32 5.33 40.30
N GLU A 980 17.67 5.96 41.41
CA GLU A 980 18.67 5.46 42.35
C GLU A 980 18.11 5.37 43.77
N THR A 981 18.47 4.31 44.49
CA THR A 981 18.19 4.14 45.91
C THR A 981 19.38 3.50 46.61
N SER A 982 19.60 3.83 47.87
CA SER A 982 20.68 3.25 48.67
C SER A 982 20.17 2.69 49.99
N LEU A 983 20.86 1.67 50.50
CA LEU A 983 20.63 1.07 51.80
C LEU A 983 21.98 0.79 52.46
N LEU A 984 22.15 1.30 53.69
CA LEU A 984 23.30 0.98 54.52
C LEU A 984 23.10 -0.41 55.14
N ILE A 985 24.03 -1.32 54.89
CA ILE A 985 24.04 -2.66 55.49
C ILE A 985 25.29 -2.84 56.36
N HIS A 986 25.18 -3.60 57.45
CA HIS A 986 26.34 -4.00 58.26
C HIS A 986 26.64 -5.47 57.97
N VAL A 987 27.88 -5.78 57.60
CA VAL A 987 28.36 -7.14 57.34
C VAL A 987 29.29 -7.58 58.47
N ASP A 988 29.00 -8.73 59.08
CA ASP A 988 29.88 -9.37 60.07
C ASP A 988 30.24 -10.80 59.64
N ASN A 989 31.52 -11.01 59.35
CA ASN A 989 32.08 -12.29 58.91
C ASN A 989 32.22 -13.32 60.04
N ALA A 990 32.08 -12.95 61.32
CA ALA A 990 32.23 -13.87 62.46
C ALA A 990 30.91 -14.52 62.94
N THR A 991 29.77 -13.83 62.84
CA THR A 991 28.51 -14.29 63.46
C THR A 991 27.35 -14.50 62.49
N GLY A 992 27.48 -14.12 61.22
CA GLY A 992 26.35 -14.07 60.30
C GLY A 992 25.38 -12.97 60.71
N ILE A 993 25.32 -11.91 59.89
CA ILE A 993 24.56 -10.68 60.15
C ILE A 993 23.15 -10.94 60.68
N VAL A 994 22.85 -10.33 61.84
CA VAL A 994 21.49 -10.11 62.35
C VAL A 994 21.15 -8.62 62.27
N THR A 995 20.22 -8.34 61.35
CA THR A 995 19.30 -7.19 61.22
C THR A 995 19.82 -5.76 61.07
N LEU A 996 19.16 -5.07 60.13
CA LEU A 996 18.74 -3.67 60.22
C LEU A 996 18.51 -3.25 61.67
N GLY A 997 18.98 -2.07 62.05
CA GLY A 997 18.47 -1.39 63.23
C GLY A 997 16.95 -1.33 63.18
N LYS A 998 16.31 -2.27 63.87
CA LYS A 998 15.06 -2.04 64.59
C LYS A 998 15.41 -1.13 65.76
N ASP A 999 15.82 0.10 65.47
CA ASP A 999 15.52 1.18 66.38
C ASP A 999 14.20 1.76 65.93
N GLU A 1000 13.17 1.13 66.51
CA GLU A 1000 11.94 1.74 66.92
C GLU A 1000 11.04 2.26 65.78
N THR A 1001 10.16 1.37 65.31
CA THR A 1001 8.79 1.81 64.97
C THR A 1001 8.13 2.26 66.27
N ASN A 1002 8.52 3.44 66.76
CA ASN A 1002 7.88 4.12 67.86
C ASN A 1002 6.60 4.79 67.35
N VAL A 1003 5.87 4.07 66.49
CA VAL A 1003 4.58 4.45 65.92
C VAL A 1003 3.53 3.84 66.83
N VAL A 1004 2.92 4.70 67.64
CA VAL A 1004 1.87 4.33 68.57
C VAL A 1004 0.52 4.70 67.95
N LEU A 1005 -0.38 3.72 67.90
CA LEU A 1005 -1.77 3.91 67.54
C LEU A 1005 -2.59 4.01 68.83
N TYR A 1006 -3.25 5.14 69.07
CA TYR A 1006 -4.07 5.33 70.27
C TYR A 1006 -5.30 6.22 69.98
N PRO A 1007 -6.47 5.93 70.58
CA PRO A 1007 -6.82 4.69 71.28
C PRO A 1007 -6.94 3.51 70.31
N ASN A 1008 -6.56 2.31 70.76
CA ASN A 1008 -6.81 1.05 70.04
C ASN A 1008 -7.37 0.02 71.05
N PRO A 1009 -8.67 -0.32 71.02
CA PRO A 1009 -9.63 -0.03 69.95
C PRO A 1009 -10.06 1.45 69.83
N ALA A 1010 -10.28 1.92 68.60
CA ALA A 1010 -10.68 3.29 68.29
C ALA A 1010 -12.19 3.38 68.00
N SER A 1011 -12.89 4.42 68.48
CA SER A 1011 -14.34 4.61 68.25
C SER A 1011 -14.70 5.83 67.41
N HIS A 1012 -13.91 6.92 67.51
CA HIS A 1012 -14.16 8.18 66.81
C HIS A 1012 -12.94 8.62 66.00
N THR A 1013 -11.77 8.65 66.63
CA THR A 1013 -10.49 9.06 66.02
C THR A 1013 -9.40 8.06 66.41
N LEU A 1014 -8.51 7.75 65.47
CA LEU A 1014 -7.26 7.03 65.70
C LEU A 1014 -6.10 8.01 65.54
N THR A 1015 -5.32 8.24 66.59
CA THR A 1015 -4.09 9.03 66.53
C THR A 1015 -2.91 8.12 66.23
N ILE A 1016 -2.13 8.53 65.24
CA ILE A 1016 -0.84 7.94 64.87
C ILE A 1016 0.24 8.86 65.42
N SER A 1017 1.04 8.38 66.36
CA SER A 1017 2.18 9.11 66.92
C SER A 1017 3.46 8.38 66.56
N ASN A 1018 4.23 8.94 65.63
CA ASN A 1018 5.57 8.50 65.28
C ASN A 1018 6.60 9.27 66.12
N ARG A 1019 7.19 8.60 67.10
CA ARG A 1019 8.19 9.18 68.00
C ARG A 1019 9.63 9.02 67.50
N ASN A 1020 9.82 8.46 66.30
CA ASN A 1020 11.13 8.34 65.69
C ASN A 1020 11.44 9.60 64.84
N PRO A 1021 12.41 10.44 65.23
CA PRO A 1021 12.70 11.72 64.57
C PRO A 1021 13.22 11.57 63.13
N ASP A 1022 13.80 10.42 62.79
CA ASP A 1022 14.42 10.14 61.48
C ASP A 1022 13.43 9.64 60.42
N HIS A 1023 12.23 9.23 60.85
CA HIS A 1023 11.15 8.75 60.00
C HIS A 1023 10.05 9.82 59.91
N LYS A 1024 10.06 10.63 58.86
CA LYS A 1024 9.03 11.65 58.60
C LYS A 1024 7.88 11.04 57.83
N MET A 1025 6.66 11.11 58.36
CA MET A 1025 5.46 10.64 57.68
C MET A 1025 5.16 11.52 56.45
N GLU A 1026 4.84 10.87 55.33
CA GLU A 1026 4.51 11.52 54.06
C GLU A 1026 3.07 11.20 53.61
N GLU A 1027 2.62 9.95 53.80
CA GLU A 1027 1.28 9.49 53.42
C GLU A 1027 0.79 8.41 54.38
N ILE A 1028 -0.52 8.37 54.64
CA ILE A 1028 -1.17 7.36 55.47
C ILE A 1028 -2.37 6.76 54.73
N GLN A 1029 -2.50 5.43 54.82
CA GLN A 1029 -3.54 4.63 54.18
C GLN A 1029 -4.11 3.63 55.17
N VAL A 1030 -5.43 3.42 55.19
CA VAL A 1030 -6.08 2.38 55.99
C VAL A 1030 -6.73 1.36 55.06
N PHE A 1031 -6.55 0.09 55.37
CA PHE A 1031 -7.08 -1.05 54.62
C PHE A 1031 -8.05 -1.83 55.49
N ASN A 1032 -9.16 -2.27 54.91
CA ASN A 1032 -10.06 -3.24 55.56
C ASN A 1032 -9.51 -4.68 55.45
N ALA A 1033 -10.20 -5.64 56.09
CA ALA A 1033 -9.79 -7.05 56.13
C ALA A 1033 -9.69 -7.75 54.75
N VAL A 1034 -10.35 -7.22 53.71
CA VAL A 1034 -10.28 -7.74 52.33
C VAL A 1034 -9.22 -7.02 51.47
N GLY A 1035 -8.43 -6.13 52.06
CA GLY A 1035 -7.32 -5.43 51.39
C GLY A 1035 -7.74 -4.19 50.58
N ALA A 1036 -8.98 -3.72 50.69
CA ALA A 1036 -9.43 -2.49 50.06
C ALA A 1036 -9.02 -1.26 50.90
N VAL A 1037 -8.54 -0.21 50.24
CA VAL A 1037 -8.21 1.07 50.88
C VAL A 1037 -9.52 1.77 51.25
N VAL A 1038 -9.72 2.01 52.55
CA VAL A 1038 -10.91 2.69 53.09
C VAL A 1038 -10.63 4.12 53.54
N TYR A 1039 -9.36 4.49 53.65
CA TYR A 1039 -8.93 5.86 53.97
C TYR A 1039 -7.53 6.11 53.41
N ARG A 1040 -7.29 7.32 52.91
CA ARG A 1040 -5.98 7.75 52.40
C ARG A 1040 -5.82 9.26 52.58
N GLN A 1041 -4.70 9.70 53.11
CA GLN A 1041 -4.36 11.13 53.22
C GLN A 1041 -2.84 11.33 53.21
N LYS A 1042 -2.36 12.44 52.64
CA LYS A 1042 -0.99 12.90 52.91
C LYS A 1042 -0.86 13.25 54.40
N ALA A 1043 0.27 12.91 54.99
CA ALA A 1043 0.53 13.26 56.39
C ALA A 1043 0.61 14.80 56.50
N SER A 1044 -0.25 15.38 57.33
CA SER A 1044 -0.28 16.83 57.58
C SER A 1044 0.83 17.27 58.54
N ASN A 1045 1.43 16.32 59.25
CA ASN A 1045 2.56 16.52 60.14
C ASN A 1045 3.46 15.27 60.09
N ALA A 1046 4.78 15.49 60.18
CA ALA A 1046 5.79 14.45 60.02
C ALA A 1046 5.80 13.40 61.16
N TYR A 1047 5.21 13.70 62.32
CA TYR A 1047 5.36 12.91 63.55
C TYR A 1047 4.03 12.57 64.24
N THR A 1048 2.95 13.30 63.99
CA THR A 1048 1.63 12.98 64.56
C THR A 1048 0.51 13.21 63.55
N GLN A 1049 -0.45 12.28 63.43
CA GLN A 1049 -1.60 12.43 62.55
C GLN A 1049 -2.85 11.81 63.18
N ASP A 1050 -3.95 12.54 63.18
CA ASP A 1050 -5.27 12.01 63.54
C ASP A 1050 -6.03 11.54 62.30
N ILE A 1051 -6.69 10.39 62.43
CA ILE A 1051 -7.56 9.79 61.43
C ILE A 1051 -8.98 9.66 61.99
N PRO A 1052 -10.00 10.24 61.34
CA PRO A 1052 -11.38 9.99 61.71
C PRO A 1052 -11.75 8.54 61.32
N VAL A 1053 -12.08 7.72 62.31
CA VAL A 1053 -12.49 6.32 62.10
C VAL A 1053 -13.99 6.11 62.33
N GLN A 1054 -14.73 7.16 62.71
CA GLN A 1054 -16.17 7.09 62.97
C GLN A 1054 -16.96 6.58 61.76
N GLN A 1055 -16.49 6.76 60.53
CA GLN A 1055 -17.16 6.29 59.31
C GLN A 1055 -16.84 4.82 58.96
N LEU A 1056 -15.86 4.22 59.63
CA LEU A 1056 -15.48 2.82 59.42
C LEU A 1056 -16.40 1.90 60.22
N ALA A 1057 -16.70 0.72 59.66
CA ALA A 1057 -17.51 -0.30 60.34
C ALA A 1057 -16.70 -0.99 61.45
N ASN A 1058 -17.38 -1.65 62.40
CA ASN A 1058 -16.69 -2.44 63.43
C ASN A 1058 -15.87 -3.56 62.78
N GLY A 1059 -14.58 -3.65 63.11
CA GLY A 1059 -13.70 -4.65 62.49
C GLY A 1059 -12.21 -4.37 62.66
N MET A 1060 -11.41 -5.27 62.09
CA MET A 1060 -9.95 -5.15 62.04
C MET A 1060 -9.51 -4.42 60.78
N TYR A 1061 -8.59 -3.47 60.97
CA TYR A 1061 -8.00 -2.66 59.91
C TYR A 1061 -6.48 -2.67 60.01
N ILE A 1062 -5.82 -2.41 58.88
CA ILE A 1062 -4.38 -2.23 58.80
C ILE A 1062 -4.11 -0.81 58.34
N VAL A 1063 -3.40 -0.03 59.15
CA VAL A 1063 -2.84 1.25 58.69
C VAL A 1063 -1.47 1.02 58.06
N ARG A 1064 -1.22 1.61 56.89
CA ARG A 1064 0.08 1.73 56.24
C ARG A 1064 0.49 3.19 56.24
N ILE A 1065 1.72 3.46 56.65
CA ILE A 1065 2.29 4.80 56.79
C ILE A 1065 3.54 4.85 55.92
N LEU A 1066 3.53 5.68 54.88
CA LEU A 1066 4.72 6.00 54.09
C LEU A 1066 5.54 7.02 54.86
N THR A 1067 6.82 6.72 55.02
CA THR A 1067 7.82 7.65 55.55
C THR A 1067 8.89 7.90 54.52
N ASN A 1068 9.70 8.94 54.72
CA ASN A 1068 10.94 9.20 53.98
C ASN A 1068 11.96 8.04 53.98
N LYS A 1069 11.71 6.97 54.76
CA LYS A 1069 12.54 5.74 54.82
C LYS A 1069 11.77 4.47 54.44
N GLY A 1070 10.54 4.59 53.95
CA GLY A 1070 9.72 3.46 53.48
C GLY A 1070 8.41 3.27 54.26
N TRP A 1071 7.75 2.13 54.02
CA TRP A 1071 6.42 1.84 54.56
C TRP A 1071 6.45 1.14 55.92
N ILE A 1072 5.69 1.68 56.87
CA ILE A 1072 5.36 1.07 58.17
C ILE A 1072 3.93 0.52 58.10
N ARG A 1073 3.64 -0.62 58.73
CA ARG A 1073 2.30 -1.22 58.78
C ARG A 1073 1.93 -1.63 60.19
N GLN A 1074 0.73 -1.31 60.64
CA GLN A 1074 0.28 -1.64 61.98
C GLN A 1074 -1.23 -1.92 62.03
N PRO A 1075 -1.67 -2.97 62.73
CA PRO A 1075 -3.09 -3.26 62.85
C PRO A 1075 -3.75 -2.41 63.94
N PHE A 1076 -5.03 -2.08 63.75
CA PHE A 1076 -5.88 -1.51 64.79
C PHE A 1076 -7.33 -2.01 64.64
N GLN A 1077 -8.07 -1.90 65.74
CA GLN A 1077 -9.47 -2.31 65.81
C GLN A 1077 -10.38 -1.07 65.91
N VAL A 1078 -11.48 -1.09 65.16
CA VAL A 1078 -12.58 -0.12 65.34
C VAL A 1078 -13.70 -0.78 66.13
N LEU A 1079 -14.07 -0.18 67.26
CA LEU A 1079 -15.19 -0.57 68.12
C LEU A 1079 -16.09 0.65 68.35
N ARG A 1080 -17.34 0.56 67.93
CA ARG A 1080 -18.40 1.50 68.32
C ARG A 1080 -19.06 1.12 69.63
#